data_AF-A0A672NC89-F1
#
_entry.id   AF-A0A672NC89-F1
#
_cell.length_a   1.000
_cell.length_b   1.000
_cell.length_c   1.000
_cell.angle_alpha   90.00
_cell.angle_beta   90.00
_cell.angle_gamma   90.00
#
_symmetry.space_group_name_H-M   'P 1'
#
loop_
_entity.id
_entity.type
_entity.pdbx_description
1 polymer ?
#
loop_
_entity_poly.entity_id
_entity_poly.type
_entity_poly.pdbx_seq_one_letter_code
_entity_poly.pdbx_strand_id
1 'polypeptide(L)'
;MCVDLLSVCVIVCVFSQTCAVGFRRVNGTLYRGVCELCQCHGHAEHCDDITGHCLGCRDHTVGPYCDHCAPGYYGDATRGTAEDCQPCACPLLNPSNKTLPTRVCISKACILSTLDDLRCANGYFGRPNVPGGSCQPCMCNGNLDLTAELSCDPVTGACLRCREGYGGPDCERCADEYFGDALIAKNCRACQCHTNGSFSEVCHQETGQCQCRQHVVGRQCDECMSGLHMQGAQGCVPCHCNSFGSKSFDCDESGQCRCQPGVTGQKCDRCAPGHFSFQEGGCTPCQCAHVGNNCDANTGQCICPPNTVGERCDKCAPNHWGHDISSGCKSCGCNALGSVAQQCNVNTGCCMCREQFRGEKCDECKLGYRDFPQCISCQCSAAGSSLDTCDAESGLCACADRSGQCSCKANVEGVKCDRCKVGSFSLSHRNPLGCSQCYCFGLSSSCTEATGLIRMRLTLVPEQTVLPLVDKSSHQEITVGVSFQHPDIIANADVVQQHLSEPYYWRLPKQFKRSMITAYGGKLKYAIYYEARDETGRTSYEPQVIIKGGPNKDKVMVRHMPALQIGQLTRHEIDITEHEWKHKDDRPMSREDFMDVLFHVEYILIKASHGSVMRHSRISEITLEVAEVGTPSKDSEIAHQIEKCDCPLGYAGLSCEECAAGFYRLSVHAGGAASRAGFGTCVRCQCNGHSDSCDPETAVCQNCQHNTVGDKCERCAAGFYGVVRGFTDDCKPCACPLLNPENKYNKYVTHTHTHTHFSCANPTCQTEGFSDHRCTSCPEGYEGKHCERCAPGFHGNPSVLGGRCEECKCDAYGAFPTVCDPRSGQCRCRPGASGLKCDQCMERHVCGPQGIVCTYDKT
;
A
#
# COMPACT_ATOMS: atom_id res chain seq x y z
N MET A 1 -15.70 -30.51 37.40
CA MET A 1 -15.49 -31.49 38.47
C MET A 1 -14.45 -30.87 39.41
N CYS A 2 -14.94 -30.03 40.34
CA CYS A 2 -15.11 -30.32 41.77
C CYS A 2 -13.76 -30.06 42.51
N VAL A 3 -13.61 -29.13 43.45
CA VAL A 3 -14.53 -28.65 44.51
C VAL A 3 -14.08 -27.25 45.02
N ASP A 4 -15.06 -26.32 45.14
CA ASP A 4 -15.34 -25.24 46.15
C ASP A 4 -14.22 -24.33 46.73
N LEU A 5 -14.41 -23.06 47.14
CA LEU A 5 -15.33 -21.91 46.93
C LEU A 5 -14.78 -20.78 47.86
N LEU A 6 -15.02 -19.51 47.50
CA LEU A 6 -15.05 -18.28 48.35
C LEU A 6 -13.78 -17.41 48.62
N SER A 7 -13.86 -16.21 48.02
CA SER A 7 -13.80 -14.84 48.62
C SER A 7 -12.52 -14.15 49.14
N VAL A 8 -12.17 -13.06 48.42
CA VAL A 8 -12.10 -11.63 48.87
C VAL A 8 -11.00 -11.14 49.86
N CYS A 9 -10.24 -10.17 49.34
CA CYS A 9 -9.58 -8.97 49.92
C CYS A 9 -8.35 -9.02 50.85
N VAL A 10 -7.23 -8.52 50.28
CA VAL A 10 -6.42 -7.33 50.66
C VAL A 10 -5.72 -7.29 52.04
N ILE A 11 -4.38 -7.10 51.98
CA ILE A 11 -3.44 -6.30 52.84
C ILE A 11 -2.08 -7.06 52.83
N VAL A 12 -0.86 -6.56 52.58
CA VAL A 12 -0.23 -5.30 52.18
C VAL A 12 1.21 -5.68 51.73
N CYS A 13 1.79 -4.92 50.81
CA CYS A 13 3.18 -4.98 50.34
C CYS A 13 4.25 -5.06 51.45
N VAL A 14 5.32 -5.83 51.23
CA VAL A 14 6.70 -5.38 51.52
C VAL A 14 7.65 -5.95 50.45
N PHE A 15 8.19 -5.06 49.61
CA PHE A 15 9.37 -5.31 48.78
C PHE A 15 10.61 -5.34 49.69
N SER A 16 11.30 -6.47 49.84
CA SER A 16 12.62 -6.49 50.49
C SER A 16 13.69 -6.03 49.49
N GLN A 17 14.39 -4.95 49.84
CA GLN A 17 15.51 -4.36 49.07
C GLN A 17 16.88 -4.86 49.55
N THR A 18 17.01 -6.08 50.09
CA THR A 18 18.30 -6.64 50.57
C THR A 18 18.43 -8.15 50.28
N CYS A 19 19.66 -8.64 50.11
CA CYS A 19 19.93 -10.08 50.05
C CYS A 19 19.70 -10.70 51.44
N ALA A 20 19.33 -11.99 51.48
CA ALA A 20 19.18 -12.71 52.75
C ALA A 20 20.51 -12.76 53.51
N VAL A 21 20.44 -12.84 54.84
CA VAL A 21 21.61 -12.88 55.74
C VAL A 21 22.60 -13.98 55.31
N GLY A 22 23.88 -13.64 55.15
CA GLY A 22 24.94 -14.54 54.65
C GLY A 22 25.19 -14.48 53.15
N PHE A 23 24.46 -13.63 52.41
CA PHE A 23 24.62 -13.43 50.97
C PHE A 23 24.91 -11.95 50.65
N ARG A 24 25.80 -11.71 49.67
CA ARG A 24 26.14 -10.40 49.13
C ARG A 24 25.57 -10.18 47.73
N ARG A 25 25.51 -8.92 47.31
CA ARG A 25 25.05 -8.54 45.97
C ARG A 25 26.18 -8.65 44.94
N VAL A 26 25.88 -9.20 43.77
CA VAL A 26 26.82 -9.19 42.64
C VAL A 26 26.50 -8.03 41.69
N ASN A 27 27.49 -7.21 41.34
CA ASN A 27 27.41 -6.07 40.40
C ASN A 27 26.47 -4.90 40.78
N GLY A 28 26.13 -4.72 42.06
CA GLY A 28 25.54 -3.47 42.56
C GLY A 28 24.14 -3.09 42.03
N THR A 29 23.42 -3.99 41.34
CA THR A 29 22.10 -3.69 40.76
C THR A 29 20.99 -3.74 41.80
N LEU A 30 20.29 -2.61 42.01
CA LEU A 30 19.33 -2.42 43.12
C LEU A 30 17.98 -3.15 42.95
N TYR A 31 17.64 -3.64 41.75
CA TYR A 31 16.33 -4.24 41.44
C TYR A 31 16.49 -5.51 40.58
N ARG A 32 15.98 -6.66 41.05
CA ARG A 32 16.15 -8.01 40.45
C ARG A 32 17.60 -8.52 40.29
N GLY A 33 18.53 -8.02 41.10
CA GLY A 33 19.93 -8.49 41.11
C GLY A 33 20.11 -9.90 41.69
N VAL A 34 21.21 -10.56 41.32
CA VAL A 34 21.58 -11.92 41.78
C VAL A 34 22.38 -11.82 43.09
N CYS A 35 21.96 -12.57 44.12
CA CYS A 35 22.66 -12.66 45.41
C CYS A 35 23.55 -13.90 45.45
N GLU A 36 24.79 -13.77 45.94
CA GLU A 36 25.78 -14.84 46.06
C GLU A 36 26.19 -15.04 47.52
N LEU A 37 26.48 -16.28 47.93
CA LEU A 37 26.88 -16.60 49.29
C LEU A 37 28.23 -15.96 49.64
N CYS A 38 28.37 -15.46 50.85
CA CYS A 38 29.65 -14.92 51.32
C CYS A 38 30.68 -16.00 51.63
N GLN A 39 31.90 -15.76 51.18
CA GLN A 39 33.01 -16.72 51.26
C GLN A 39 33.87 -16.45 52.50
N CYS A 40 33.30 -16.72 53.68
CA CYS A 40 33.98 -16.54 54.97
C CYS A 40 34.60 -17.84 55.52
N HIS A 41 34.77 -18.83 54.65
CA HIS A 41 35.23 -20.19 54.95
C HIS A 41 34.44 -20.92 56.06
N GLY A 42 33.31 -20.41 56.55
CA GLY A 42 32.54 -20.99 57.67
C GLY A 42 32.82 -20.35 59.03
N HIS A 43 33.76 -19.40 59.11
CA HIS A 43 34.16 -18.72 60.35
C HIS A 43 33.45 -17.38 60.61
N ALA A 44 32.55 -16.97 59.72
CA ALA A 44 31.62 -15.87 59.96
C ALA A 44 30.29 -16.13 59.24
N GLU A 45 29.18 -15.86 59.93
CA GLU A 45 27.82 -16.05 59.38
C GLU A 45 27.36 -14.84 58.57
N HIS A 46 28.01 -13.68 58.73
CA HIS A 46 27.59 -12.41 58.16
C HIS A 46 28.76 -11.72 57.46
N CYS A 47 28.42 -10.97 56.44
CA CYS A 47 29.34 -10.27 55.57
C CYS A 47 28.69 -8.97 55.10
N ASP A 48 29.53 -8.02 54.73
CA ASP A 48 29.09 -6.77 54.15
C ASP A 48 28.43 -7.00 52.77
N ASP A 49 27.29 -6.36 52.55
CA ASP A 49 26.37 -6.65 51.45
C ASP A 49 26.84 -6.14 50.08
N ILE A 50 27.87 -5.27 50.08
CA ILE A 50 28.47 -4.66 48.89
C ILE A 50 29.91 -5.16 48.67
N THR A 51 30.76 -5.13 49.69
CA THR A 51 32.18 -5.51 49.58
C THR A 51 32.39 -7.02 49.71
N GLY A 52 31.51 -7.72 50.43
CA GLY A 52 31.64 -9.14 50.72
C GLY A 52 32.65 -9.48 51.82
N HIS A 53 33.14 -8.49 52.57
CA HIS A 53 34.05 -8.72 53.69
C HIS A 53 33.31 -9.34 54.88
N CYS A 54 33.93 -10.31 55.52
CA CYS A 54 33.35 -11.07 56.62
C CYS A 54 33.35 -10.26 57.91
N LEU A 55 32.18 -10.17 58.54
CA LEU A 55 31.98 -9.35 59.73
C LEU A 55 32.05 -10.24 60.97
N GLY A 56 33.16 -10.13 61.71
CA GLY A 56 33.37 -10.79 62.99
C GLY A 56 33.80 -12.26 62.88
N CYS A 57 35.02 -12.49 62.41
CA CYS A 57 35.63 -13.83 62.33
C CYS A 57 35.67 -14.53 63.70
N ARG A 58 35.27 -15.80 63.71
CA ARG A 58 35.23 -16.70 64.87
C ARG A 58 36.38 -17.71 64.80
N ASP A 59 36.47 -18.60 65.78
CA ASP A 59 37.42 -19.74 65.77
C ASP A 59 38.91 -19.34 65.72
N HIS A 60 39.23 -18.20 66.32
CA HIS A 60 40.59 -17.62 66.34
C HIS A 60 41.15 -17.36 64.92
N THR A 61 40.26 -17.06 63.97
CA THR A 61 40.62 -16.61 62.62
C THR A 61 40.52 -15.09 62.47
N VAL A 62 41.22 -14.54 61.50
CA VAL A 62 41.40 -13.11 61.24
C VAL A 62 41.67 -12.90 59.75
N GLY A 63 41.29 -11.73 59.22
CA GLY A 63 41.42 -11.38 57.81
C GLY A 63 40.06 -10.98 57.21
N PRO A 64 40.04 -10.30 56.04
CA PRO A 64 38.80 -9.84 55.41
C PRO A 64 37.86 -10.99 54.99
N TYR A 65 38.38 -12.21 54.85
CA TYR A 65 37.63 -13.43 54.54
C TYR A 65 37.74 -14.52 55.62
N CYS A 66 38.28 -14.17 56.80
CA CYS A 66 38.53 -15.09 57.92
C CYS A 66 39.44 -16.29 57.59
N ASP A 67 40.46 -16.05 56.77
CA ASP A 67 41.31 -17.06 56.14
C ASP A 67 42.71 -17.22 56.78
N HIS A 68 42.97 -16.55 57.90
CA HIS A 68 44.24 -16.66 58.65
C HIS A 68 44.03 -16.90 60.15
N CYS A 69 44.95 -17.62 60.82
CA CYS A 69 44.90 -17.81 62.28
C CYS A 69 45.43 -16.58 63.03
N ALA A 70 44.82 -16.28 64.18
CA ALA A 70 45.21 -15.19 65.05
C ALA A 70 46.57 -15.43 65.73
N PRO A 71 47.33 -14.38 66.09
CA PRO A 71 48.64 -14.51 66.73
C PRO A 71 48.60 -15.37 68.01
N GLY A 72 49.50 -16.35 68.12
CA GLY A 72 49.54 -17.32 69.23
C GLY A 72 48.80 -18.64 68.94
N TYR A 73 48.10 -18.71 67.80
CA TYR A 73 47.43 -19.89 67.28
C TYR A 73 48.02 -20.26 65.91
N TYR A 74 48.07 -21.55 65.58
CA TYR A 74 48.59 -22.07 64.31
C TYR A 74 47.65 -23.13 63.74
N GLY A 75 47.61 -23.24 62.41
CA GLY A 75 46.73 -24.17 61.69
C GLY A 75 46.31 -23.60 60.33
N ASP A 76 45.25 -24.16 59.73
CA ASP A 76 44.76 -23.82 58.39
C ASP A 76 43.30 -23.35 58.44
N ALA A 77 43.11 -22.03 58.45
CA ALA A 77 41.84 -21.32 58.63
C ALA A 77 40.90 -21.35 57.40
N THR A 78 41.25 -22.08 56.33
CA THR A 78 40.42 -22.13 55.11
C THR A 78 39.44 -23.31 55.07
N ARG A 79 39.49 -24.19 56.08
CA ARG A 79 38.79 -25.49 56.09
C ARG A 79 37.37 -25.42 56.68
N GLY A 80 37.09 -24.43 57.52
CA GLY A 80 35.75 -24.09 58.00
C GLY A 80 35.28 -24.81 59.26
N THR A 81 36.20 -25.19 60.16
CA THR A 81 35.88 -25.86 61.43
C THR A 81 36.48 -25.15 62.63
N ALA A 82 35.82 -25.20 63.79
CA ALA A 82 36.26 -24.46 64.98
C ALA A 82 37.64 -24.86 65.54
N GLU A 83 38.23 -25.96 65.04
CA GLU A 83 39.53 -26.51 65.45
C GLU A 83 40.67 -26.09 64.50
N ASP A 84 40.37 -25.30 63.47
CA ASP A 84 41.30 -24.98 62.39
C ASP A 84 42.52 -24.17 62.86
N CYS A 85 42.40 -23.41 63.96
CA CYS A 85 43.47 -22.63 64.57
C CYS A 85 43.67 -23.02 66.05
N GLN A 86 44.81 -23.64 66.37
CA GLN A 86 45.12 -24.23 67.68
C GLN A 86 46.23 -23.48 68.42
N PRO A 87 46.18 -23.37 69.76
CA PRO A 87 47.20 -22.66 70.54
C PRO A 87 48.56 -23.40 70.56
N CYS A 88 49.66 -22.65 70.54
CA CYS A 88 51.02 -23.22 70.60
C CYS A 88 51.42 -23.74 71.99
N ALA A 89 52.34 -24.72 72.07
CA ALA A 89 52.91 -25.22 73.33
C ALA A 89 54.46 -25.31 73.38
N CYS A 90 55.03 -25.06 74.57
CA CYS A 90 56.38 -25.40 75.15
C CYS A 90 57.55 -24.37 75.10
N PRO A 91 58.59 -24.44 76.00
CA PRO A 91 58.95 -25.49 77.00
C PRO A 91 59.44 -25.03 78.43
N LEU A 92 59.52 -26.00 79.36
CA LEU A 92 60.02 -26.01 80.77
C LEU A 92 59.08 -25.62 81.94
N LEU A 93 58.82 -26.62 82.79
CA LEU A 93 58.08 -26.58 84.05
C LEU A 93 59.04 -26.39 85.25
N ASN A 94 59.33 -25.13 85.63
CA ASN A 94 59.73 -24.76 87.00
C ASN A 94 59.43 -23.26 87.23
N PRO A 95 58.93 -22.80 88.40
CA PRO A 95 58.28 -21.49 88.54
C PRO A 95 59.18 -20.24 88.46
N SER A 96 60.51 -20.37 88.42
CA SER A 96 61.41 -19.23 88.70
C SER A 96 61.88 -18.43 87.48
N ASN A 97 61.44 -18.73 86.25
CA ASN A 97 61.85 -17.96 85.05
C ASN A 97 60.70 -17.76 84.06
N LYS A 98 59.80 -16.81 84.33
CA LYS A 98 58.78 -16.34 83.37
C LYS A 98 58.92 -14.83 83.11
N THR A 99 59.14 -14.49 81.84
CA THR A 99 58.63 -13.34 81.04
C THR A 99 59.54 -13.23 79.78
N LEU A 100 59.09 -13.09 78.53
CA LEU A 100 58.04 -12.25 77.94
C LEU A 100 57.38 -12.88 76.66
N PRO A 101 56.29 -12.28 76.13
CA PRO A 101 55.35 -12.88 75.20
C PRO A 101 55.47 -12.33 73.77
N THR A 102 56.27 -12.96 72.91
CA THR A 102 56.16 -12.77 71.45
C THR A 102 56.97 -13.86 70.75
N ARG A 103 56.33 -14.99 70.38
CA ARG A 103 56.86 -15.88 69.34
C ARG A 103 55.71 -16.47 68.51
N VAL A 104 55.86 -16.38 67.20
CA VAL A 104 55.02 -16.99 66.16
C VAL A 104 55.48 -18.44 65.99
N CYS A 105 54.53 -19.38 65.92
CA CYS A 105 54.81 -20.81 65.69
C CYS A 105 54.38 -21.17 64.26
N ILE A 106 55.25 -21.85 63.51
CA ILE A 106 54.98 -22.24 62.11
C ILE A 106 54.67 -23.75 61.99
N SER A 107 55.04 -24.59 62.98
CA SER A 107 54.50 -25.96 63.16
C SER A 107 54.88 -26.52 64.55
N LYS A 108 54.29 -27.66 64.95
CA LYS A 108 54.25 -28.29 66.30
C LYS A 108 55.57 -28.51 67.08
N ALA A 109 56.76 -28.04 66.67
CA ALA A 109 58.00 -28.12 67.45
C ALA A 109 59.05 -27.05 67.05
N CYS A 110 59.76 -26.49 68.05
CA CYS A 110 60.87 -25.55 67.84
C CYS A 110 62.16 -26.28 67.39
N ILE A 111 62.68 -25.93 66.21
CA ILE A 111 63.99 -26.40 65.73
C ILE A 111 65.10 -25.47 66.23
N LEU A 112 66.16 -26.12 66.72
CA LEU A 112 67.41 -25.60 67.25
C LEU A 112 68.41 -25.34 66.10
N SER A 113 68.97 -24.14 66.03
CA SER A 113 70.27 -23.78 65.39
C SER A 113 70.53 -22.30 65.72
N THR A 114 71.68 -21.78 66.15
CA THR A 114 73.05 -22.25 66.39
C THR A 114 73.75 -21.09 67.11
N LEU A 115 74.62 -21.36 68.09
CA LEU A 115 75.69 -20.48 68.63
C LEU A 115 75.31 -19.05 69.10
N ASP A 116 74.90 -18.87 70.36
CA ASP A 116 75.42 -17.81 71.28
C ASP A 116 74.75 -17.85 72.68
N ASP A 117 74.70 -19.01 73.30
CA ASP A 117 73.96 -19.21 74.57
C ASP A 117 74.79 -18.79 75.81
N LEU A 118 75.47 -17.63 75.75
CA LEU A 118 76.33 -17.11 76.81
C LEU A 118 76.34 -15.55 76.94
N ARG A 119 75.52 -14.79 76.19
CA ARG A 119 75.49 -13.31 76.21
C ARG A 119 74.07 -12.75 76.37
N CYS A 120 73.95 -11.53 76.90
CA CYS A 120 72.67 -10.82 76.95
C CYS A 120 72.24 -10.37 75.55
N ALA A 121 70.93 -10.48 75.27
CA ALA A 121 70.35 -10.07 74.00
C ALA A 121 70.53 -8.56 73.74
N ASN A 122 70.46 -8.16 72.47
CA ASN A 122 70.57 -6.76 72.07
C ASN A 122 69.61 -5.86 72.88
N GLY A 123 70.12 -4.77 73.46
CA GLY A 123 69.37 -3.91 74.38
C GLY A 123 69.48 -4.28 75.87
N TYR A 124 70.19 -5.36 76.20
CA TYR A 124 70.42 -5.83 77.57
C TYR A 124 71.90 -6.07 77.83
N PHE A 125 72.33 -5.82 79.07
CA PHE A 125 73.69 -6.01 79.55
C PHE A 125 73.71 -6.84 80.85
N GLY A 126 74.77 -7.61 81.07
CA GLY A 126 74.91 -8.46 82.26
C GLY A 126 75.67 -9.76 82.00
N ARG A 127 75.81 -10.60 83.03
CA ARG A 127 76.53 -11.89 82.97
C ARG A 127 75.62 -13.03 83.44
N PRO A 128 74.85 -13.68 82.56
CA PRO A 128 73.87 -14.71 82.94
C PRO A 128 74.51 -16.07 83.32
N ASN A 129 75.83 -16.23 83.15
CA ASN A 129 76.53 -17.50 83.36
C ASN A 129 77.09 -17.68 84.79
N VAL A 130 76.81 -16.74 85.71
CA VAL A 130 77.19 -16.85 87.12
C VAL A 130 75.95 -17.08 87.99
N PRO A 131 76.00 -17.95 89.02
CA PRO A 131 74.87 -18.16 89.93
C PRO A 131 74.40 -16.83 90.55
N GLY A 132 73.13 -16.46 90.29
CA GLY A 132 72.55 -15.17 90.69
C GLY A 132 72.68 -14.03 89.66
N GLY A 133 73.34 -14.26 88.52
CA GLY A 133 73.45 -13.31 87.42
C GLY A 133 72.21 -13.29 86.53
N SER A 134 71.78 -12.09 86.13
CA SER A 134 70.68 -11.89 85.18
C SER A 134 71.03 -10.78 84.18
N CYS A 135 70.39 -10.80 83.02
CA CYS A 135 70.49 -9.73 82.04
C CYS A 135 69.55 -8.58 82.41
N GLN A 136 70.08 -7.35 82.47
CA GLN A 136 69.32 -6.13 82.75
C GLN A 136 69.25 -5.23 81.51
N PRO A 137 68.14 -4.50 81.30
CA PRO A 137 68.03 -3.61 80.14
C PRO A 137 68.99 -2.42 80.26
N CYS A 138 69.57 -1.99 79.14
CA CYS A 138 70.44 -0.82 79.08
C CYS A 138 69.67 0.47 79.41
N MET A 139 70.26 1.37 80.20
CA MET A 139 69.60 2.56 80.74
C MET A 139 69.65 3.77 79.78
N CYS A 140 69.14 3.59 78.57
CA CYS A 140 69.23 4.59 77.48
C CYS A 140 67.92 5.37 77.27
N ASN A 141 67.28 5.73 78.38
CA ASN A 141 65.97 6.39 78.45
C ASN A 141 64.86 5.71 77.63
N GLY A 142 65.03 4.44 77.23
CA GLY A 142 64.12 3.70 76.35
C GLY A 142 64.06 4.23 74.92
N ASN A 143 65.05 5.00 74.49
CA ASN A 143 65.15 5.61 73.16
C ASN A 143 66.23 4.94 72.29
N LEU A 144 66.60 3.71 72.63
CA LEU A 144 67.59 2.93 71.90
C LEU A 144 67.00 2.34 70.61
N ASP A 145 67.78 2.33 69.54
CA ASP A 145 67.42 1.63 68.30
C ASP A 145 67.82 0.16 68.37
N LEU A 146 66.83 -0.70 68.68
CA LEU A 146 67.02 -2.14 68.85
C LEU A 146 67.06 -2.94 67.54
N THR A 147 66.88 -2.27 66.39
CA THR A 147 66.84 -2.96 65.08
C THR A 147 68.21 -3.41 64.58
N ALA A 148 69.29 -2.77 65.04
CA ALA A 148 70.66 -3.13 64.72
C ALA A 148 71.33 -3.84 65.91
N GLU A 149 72.13 -4.89 65.68
CA GLU A 149 72.88 -5.54 66.76
C GLU A 149 73.87 -4.56 67.46
N LEU A 150 74.14 -4.78 68.74
CA LEU A 150 75.00 -3.93 69.61
C LEU A 150 74.46 -2.50 69.80
N SER A 151 73.14 -2.33 69.93
CA SER A 151 72.51 -1.04 70.21
C SER A 151 73.01 -0.40 71.50
N CYS A 152 73.32 -1.23 72.49
CA CYS A 152 74.06 -0.86 73.68
C CYS A 152 75.13 -1.93 73.97
N ASP A 153 76.15 -1.54 74.72
CA ASP A 153 77.22 -2.45 75.09
C ASP A 153 76.69 -3.58 76.01
N PRO A 154 76.83 -4.86 75.62
CA PRO A 154 76.24 -5.99 76.34
C PRO A 154 76.93 -6.35 77.66
N VAL A 155 78.03 -5.67 78.01
CA VAL A 155 78.76 -5.84 79.26
C VAL A 155 78.64 -4.59 80.14
N THR A 156 78.76 -3.39 79.58
CA THR A 156 78.79 -2.12 80.33
C THR A 156 77.46 -1.38 80.34
N GLY A 157 76.58 -1.61 79.36
CA GLY A 157 75.28 -0.95 79.25
C GLY A 157 75.26 0.41 78.56
N ALA A 158 76.39 0.88 78.01
CA ALA A 158 76.49 2.18 77.33
C ALA A 158 75.66 2.25 76.03
N CYS A 159 75.01 3.39 75.77
CA CYS A 159 74.11 3.60 74.64
C CYS A 159 74.89 3.95 73.38
N LEU A 160 74.87 3.06 72.38
CA LEU A 160 75.66 3.24 71.15
C LEU A 160 74.82 3.72 69.98
N ARG A 161 73.52 3.42 69.97
CA ARG A 161 72.58 3.80 68.91
C ARG A 161 71.22 4.22 69.45
N CYS A 162 70.94 5.52 69.35
CA CYS A 162 69.62 6.07 69.63
C CYS A 162 68.69 5.92 68.41
N ARG A 163 67.39 5.86 68.66
CA ARG A 163 66.34 5.89 67.64
C ARG A 163 66.43 7.19 66.83
N GLU A 164 66.09 7.12 65.55
CA GLU A 164 65.98 8.28 64.68
C GLU A 164 65.19 9.44 65.34
N GLY A 165 65.75 10.64 65.28
CA GLY A 165 65.22 11.83 65.95
C GLY A 165 65.66 12.02 67.40
N TYR A 166 66.39 11.07 68.00
CA TYR A 166 66.91 11.14 69.37
C TYR A 166 68.44 11.10 69.35
N GLY A 167 69.07 11.80 70.29
CA GLY A 167 70.53 11.89 70.39
C GLY A 167 70.99 12.23 71.81
N GLY A 168 72.30 12.29 72.00
CA GLY A 168 72.94 12.40 73.31
C GLY A 168 73.51 11.06 73.82
N PRO A 169 74.46 11.09 74.77
CA PRO A 169 75.12 9.90 75.33
C PRO A 169 74.17 8.86 75.92
N ASP A 170 73.02 9.28 76.45
CA ASP A 170 71.98 8.39 77.01
C ASP A 170 70.66 8.49 76.22
N CYS A 171 70.71 9.00 74.98
CA CYS A 171 69.54 9.28 74.13
C CYS A 171 68.52 10.24 74.79
N GLU A 172 69.03 11.24 75.51
CA GLU A 172 68.27 12.12 76.40
C GLU A 172 67.77 13.43 75.76
N ARG A 173 68.14 13.72 74.51
CA ARG A 173 67.70 14.93 73.77
C ARG A 173 67.24 14.57 72.36
N CYS A 174 66.52 15.49 71.71
CA CYS A 174 66.23 15.33 70.28
C CYS A 174 67.50 15.56 69.46
N ALA A 175 67.65 14.82 68.37
CA ALA A 175 68.72 15.02 67.41
C ALA A 175 68.58 16.38 66.70
N ASP A 176 69.66 16.88 66.10
CA ASP A 176 69.59 18.08 65.25
C ASP A 176 68.56 17.86 64.13
N GLU A 177 67.85 18.93 63.73
CA GLU A 177 66.68 18.89 62.81
C GLU A 177 65.41 18.27 63.40
N TYR A 178 65.40 17.93 64.70
CA TYR A 178 64.22 17.48 65.42
C TYR A 178 63.96 18.36 66.64
N PHE A 179 62.67 18.53 66.98
CA PHE A 179 62.24 19.25 68.16
C PHE A 179 61.17 18.49 68.93
N GLY A 180 61.11 18.71 70.24
CA GLY A 180 60.16 18.06 71.13
C GLY A 180 60.82 17.72 72.46
N ASP A 181 60.21 16.80 73.20
CA ASP A 181 60.72 16.33 74.48
C ASP A 181 61.14 14.87 74.36
N ALA A 182 62.44 14.62 74.52
CA ALA A 182 63.05 13.30 74.38
C ALA A 182 62.90 12.40 75.61
N LEU A 183 62.57 12.96 76.78
CA LEU A 183 62.61 12.25 78.07
C LEU A 183 61.22 11.85 78.56
N ILE A 184 60.27 12.78 78.59
CA ILE A 184 58.94 12.52 79.16
C ILE A 184 57.95 12.20 78.04
N ALA A 185 57.78 13.11 77.08
CA ALA A 185 56.81 12.94 76.00
C ALA A 185 57.29 12.00 74.87
N LYS A 186 58.61 11.81 74.75
CA LYS A 186 59.27 10.99 73.71
C LYS A 186 58.69 11.27 72.32
N ASN A 187 58.69 12.54 71.95
CA ASN A 187 58.01 13.02 70.75
C ASN A 187 58.91 13.91 69.88
N CYS A 188 60.19 13.58 69.77
CA CYS A 188 61.09 14.28 68.84
C CYS A 188 60.56 14.18 67.41
N ARG A 189 60.15 15.32 66.85
CA ARG A 189 59.56 15.46 65.51
C ARG A 189 60.49 16.29 64.62
N ALA A 190 60.57 15.93 63.35
CA ALA A 190 61.36 16.69 62.39
C ALA A 190 60.86 18.16 62.30
N CYS A 191 61.82 19.07 62.18
CA CYS A 191 61.57 20.46 61.83
C CYS A 191 60.92 20.55 60.44
N GLN A 192 59.99 21.47 60.27
CA GLN A 192 59.24 21.65 59.02
C GLN A 192 59.41 23.09 58.52
N CYS A 193 60.65 23.56 58.44
CA CYS A 193 60.95 24.92 58.01
C CYS A 193 60.85 25.03 56.49
N HIS A 194 60.10 26.00 55.98
CA HIS A 194 59.92 26.20 54.55
C HIS A 194 61.24 26.61 53.90
N THR A 195 61.70 25.84 52.91
CA THR A 195 63.06 25.96 52.32
C THR A 195 63.37 27.35 51.75
N ASN A 196 62.38 28.02 51.15
CA ASN A 196 62.55 29.38 50.61
C ASN A 196 62.19 30.49 51.61
N GLY A 197 61.45 30.15 52.66
CA GLY A 197 60.93 31.12 53.63
C GLY A 197 61.75 31.20 54.92
N SER A 198 62.57 30.19 55.20
CA SER A 198 63.45 30.10 56.36
C SER A 198 64.94 30.18 55.99
N PHE A 199 65.81 30.48 56.96
CA PHE A 199 67.26 30.52 56.75
C PHE A 199 67.93 29.14 56.80
N SER A 200 67.33 28.19 57.52
CA SER A 200 67.85 26.84 57.74
C SER A 200 66.70 25.88 58.04
N GLU A 201 66.90 24.59 57.79
CA GLU A 201 65.98 23.52 58.16
C GLU A 201 66.06 23.16 59.66
N VAL A 202 67.08 23.68 60.37
CA VAL A 202 67.22 23.53 61.82
C VAL A 202 66.28 24.50 62.54
N CYS A 203 65.38 23.94 63.34
CA CYS A 203 64.46 24.68 64.20
C CYS A 203 64.86 24.60 65.67
N HIS A 204 64.25 25.45 66.50
CA HIS A 204 64.50 25.44 67.94
C HIS A 204 64.08 24.09 68.57
N GLN A 205 64.99 23.40 69.26
CA GLN A 205 64.86 22.00 69.71
C GLN A 205 63.67 21.72 70.66
N GLU A 206 63.06 22.73 71.28
CA GLU A 206 61.87 22.55 72.15
C GLU A 206 60.55 23.05 71.51
N THR A 207 60.60 24.14 70.74
CA THR A 207 59.40 24.86 70.26
C THR A 207 59.12 24.61 68.78
N GLY A 208 60.14 24.16 68.05
CA GLY A 208 60.11 23.93 66.62
C GLY A 208 59.95 25.20 65.78
N GLN A 209 60.27 26.38 66.34
CA GLN A 209 60.25 27.65 65.62
C GLN A 209 61.42 27.72 64.64
N CYS A 210 61.11 28.03 63.38
CA CYS A 210 62.08 28.26 62.32
C CYS A 210 62.49 29.74 62.25
N GLN A 211 63.71 30.03 61.80
CA GLN A 211 64.16 31.40 61.58
C GLN A 211 63.72 31.89 60.20
N CYS A 212 62.70 32.75 60.16
CA CYS A 212 62.10 33.23 58.93
C CYS A 212 62.91 34.35 58.27
N ARG A 213 62.95 34.34 56.94
CA ARG A 213 63.54 35.41 56.12
C ARG A 213 62.68 36.67 56.17
N GLN A 214 63.22 37.81 55.72
CA GLN A 214 62.49 39.08 55.71
C GLN A 214 61.16 38.95 54.96
N HIS A 215 60.11 39.57 55.52
CA HIS A 215 58.74 39.59 54.97
C HIS A 215 57.98 38.26 55.00
N VAL A 216 58.58 37.20 55.56
CA VAL A 216 57.97 35.88 55.79
C VAL A 216 57.69 35.71 57.29
N VAL A 217 56.52 35.17 57.63
CA VAL A 217 56.02 34.96 58.99
C VAL A 217 55.49 33.52 59.16
N GLY A 218 55.16 33.14 60.39
CA GLY A 218 54.67 31.81 60.73
C GLY A 218 55.74 30.92 61.42
N ARG A 219 55.30 29.84 62.08
CA ARG A 219 56.21 28.93 62.80
C ARG A 219 57.16 28.20 61.84
N GLN A 220 56.65 27.90 60.65
CA GLN A 220 57.33 27.19 59.57
C GLN A 220 57.90 28.14 58.51
N CYS A 221 57.66 29.45 58.64
CA CYS A 221 58.07 30.48 57.68
C CYS A 221 57.48 30.28 56.28
N ASP A 222 56.18 30.00 56.22
CA ASP A 222 55.42 29.65 55.02
C ASP A 222 54.41 30.72 54.60
N GLU A 223 54.22 31.79 55.39
CA GLU A 223 53.24 32.85 55.12
C GLU A 223 53.93 34.21 54.82
N CYS A 224 53.43 34.96 53.84
CA CYS A 224 53.87 36.34 53.58
C CYS A 224 53.06 37.37 54.39
N MET A 225 53.69 38.50 54.73
CA MET A 225 52.93 39.67 55.23
C MET A 225 51.93 40.21 54.18
N SER A 226 50.82 40.81 54.63
CA SER A 226 49.76 41.36 53.78
C SER A 226 50.29 42.32 52.69
N GLY A 227 49.77 42.16 51.47
CA GLY A 227 50.19 42.95 50.29
C GLY A 227 51.39 42.36 49.51
N LEU A 228 51.91 41.20 49.94
CA LEU A 228 52.94 40.43 49.24
C LEU A 228 52.48 38.98 49.01
N HIS A 229 53.04 38.32 48.00
CA HIS A 229 52.78 36.91 47.67
C HIS A 229 54.10 36.14 47.46
N MET A 230 54.11 34.83 47.74
CA MET A 230 55.29 33.96 47.58
C MET A 230 55.61 33.66 46.10
N GLN A 231 56.73 34.18 45.60
CA GLN A 231 57.21 33.92 44.23
C GLN A 231 58.51 33.10 44.21
N GLY A 232 58.38 31.79 44.46
CA GLY A 232 59.48 30.82 44.33
C GLY A 232 60.70 31.17 45.20
N ALA A 233 61.90 31.19 44.60
CA ALA A 233 63.15 31.47 45.29
C ALA A 233 63.37 32.96 45.65
N GLN A 234 62.51 33.87 45.16
CA GLN A 234 62.59 35.31 45.41
C GLN A 234 61.88 35.74 46.71
N GLY A 235 61.20 34.81 47.39
CA GLY A 235 60.46 35.09 48.62
C GLY A 235 59.16 35.86 48.36
N CYS A 236 58.75 36.68 49.33
CA CYS A 236 57.54 37.49 49.26
C CYS A 236 57.74 38.75 48.40
N VAL A 237 56.96 38.90 47.33
CA VAL A 237 57.01 40.05 46.41
C VAL A 237 55.70 40.85 46.41
N PRO A 238 55.71 42.17 46.13
CA PRO A 238 54.49 42.99 46.13
C PRO A 238 53.49 42.64 45.03
N CYS A 239 52.19 42.69 45.36
CA CYS A 239 51.09 42.35 44.43
C CYS A 239 50.92 43.30 43.23
N HIS A 240 51.25 44.59 43.38
CA HIS A 240 51.08 45.62 42.34
C HIS A 240 49.68 45.70 41.69
N CYS A 241 48.63 45.60 42.51
CA CYS A 241 47.25 45.77 42.08
C CYS A 241 46.94 47.20 41.63
N ASN A 242 46.23 47.36 40.51
CA ASN A 242 45.88 48.67 39.95
C ASN A 242 44.89 49.41 40.87
N SER A 243 45.22 50.65 41.25
CA SER A 243 44.42 51.44 42.20
C SER A 243 43.00 51.77 41.72
N PHE A 244 42.78 51.85 40.40
CA PHE A 244 41.47 52.17 39.83
C PHE A 244 40.59 50.92 39.63
N GLY A 245 41.22 49.79 39.28
CA GLY A 245 40.51 48.57 38.91
C GLY A 245 40.43 47.50 40.00
N SER A 246 41.22 47.60 41.07
CA SER A 246 41.19 46.68 42.21
C SER A 246 40.35 47.21 43.37
N LYS A 247 39.77 46.32 44.15
CA LYS A 247 39.02 46.63 45.39
C LYS A 247 39.94 46.82 46.59
N SER A 248 41.11 46.18 46.58
CA SER A 248 42.19 46.35 47.56
C SER A 248 43.55 46.17 46.88
N PHE A 249 44.62 46.50 47.60
CA PHE A 249 46.00 46.28 47.13
C PHE A 249 46.50 44.85 47.43
N ASP A 250 45.67 44.02 48.05
CA ASP A 250 45.99 42.62 48.35
C ASP A 250 45.71 41.71 47.14
N CYS A 251 46.51 40.67 47.03
CA CYS A 251 46.35 39.60 46.06
C CYS A 251 46.31 38.24 46.77
N ASP A 252 45.89 37.21 46.05
CA ASP A 252 45.99 35.83 46.53
C ASP A 252 47.41 35.26 46.39
N GLU A 253 47.60 34.02 46.81
CA GLU A 253 48.87 33.27 46.74
C GLU A 253 49.46 33.15 45.31
N SER A 254 48.68 33.45 44.27
CA SER A 254 49.11 33.44 42.86
C SER A 254 49.45 34.82 42.31
N GLY A 255 49.32 35.87 43.12
CA GLY A 255 49.50 37.25 42.70
C GLY A 255 48.26 37.86 42.04
N GLN A 256 47.10 37.22 42.07
CA GLN A 256 45.87 37.73 41.45
C GLN A 256 45.17 38.73 42.38
N CYS A 257 45.00 39.95 41.87
CA CYS A 257 44.33 41.04 42.57
C CYS A 257 42.81 40.89 42.55
N ARG A 258 42.14 41.43 43.57
CA ARG A 258 40.67 41.44 43.66
C ARG A 258 40.07 42.57 42.81
N CYS A 259 39.52 42.25 41.64
CA CYS A 259 39.04 43.27 40.71
C CYS A 259 37.65 43.84 41.06
N GLN A 260 37.42 45.09 40.65
CA GLN A 260 36.11 45.75 40.69
C GLN A 260 35.16 45.16 39.63
N PRO A 261 33.83 45.31 39.79
CA PRO A 261 32.87 44.82 38.79
C PRO A 261 33.17 45.40 37.40
N GLY A 262 33.17 44.56 36.36
CA GLY A 262 33.48 44.97 35.00
C GLY A 262 34.98 45.13 34.68
N VAL A 263 35.88 44.83 35.62
CA VAL A 263 37.35 44.86 35.44
C VAL A 263 37.93 43.45 35.53
N THR A 264 38.96 43.15 34.74
CA THR A 264 39.63 41.84 34.70
C THR A 264 41.16 41.97 34.58
N GLY A 265 41.86 40.84 34.54
CA GLY A 265 43.33 40.75 34.48
C GLY A 265 43.98 40.50 35.84
N GLN A 266 45.22 39.99 35.84
CA GLN A 266 45.95 39.65 37.08
C GLN A 266 46.10 40.83 38.03
N LYS A 267 46.32 42.02 37.46
CA LYS A 267 46.49 43.29 38.18
C LYS A 267 45.24 44.18 38.14
N CYS A 268 44.12 43.68 37.62
CA CYS A 268 42.88 44.43 37.42
C CYS A 268 43.08 45.71 36.61
N ASP A 269 43.79 45.61 35.48
CA ASP A 269 44.28 46.74 34.69
C ASP A 269 43.48 47.01 33.40
N ARG A 270 42.45 46.21 33.12
CA ARG A 270 41.67 46.29 31.88
C ARG A 270 40.20 45.93 32.10
N CYS A 271 39.34 46.40 31.22
CA CYS A 271 37.91 46.04 31.27
C CYS A 271 37.69 44.56 30.96
N ALA A 272 36.76 43.95 31.68
CA ALA A 272 36.22 42.65 31.34
C ALA A 272 35.45 42.72 30.01
N PRO A 273 35.35 41.62 29.25
CA PRO A 273 34.52 41.57 28.05
C PRO A 273 33.11 42.14 28.31
N GLY A 274 32.65 42.97 27.39
CA GLY A 274 31.37 43.69 27.45
C GLY A 274 31.32 44.91 28.36
N HIS A 275 32.49 45.41 28.76
CA HIS A 275 32.65 46.69 29.46
C HIS A 275 33.71 47.53 28.75
N PHE A 276 33.57 48.85 28.82
CA PHE A 276 34.45 49.81 28.16
C PHE A 276 34.75 51.00 29.06
N SER A 277 35.73 51.81 28.65
CA SER A 277 36.13 53.05 29.33
C SER A 277 36.59 52.82 30.77
N PHE A 278 37.81 52.29 30.93
CA PHE A 278 38.47 52.10 32.21
C PHE A 278 38.75 53.44 32.90
N GLN A 279 38.07 53.71 34.02
CA GLN A 279 38.15 54.95 34.80
C GLN A 279 38.25 54.67 36.30
N GLU A 280 38.32 55.71 37.12
CA GLU A 280 38.30 55.61 38.58
C GLU A 280 36.96 55.01 39.05
N GLY A 281 36.99 53.77 39.54
CA GLY A 281 35.78 53.00 39.90
C GLY A 281 35.42 51.87 38.94
N GLY A 282 36.27 51.54 37.96
CA GLY A 282 36.15 50.36 37.11
C GLY A 282 35.77 50.66 35.67
N CYS A 283 34.94 49.80 35.06
CA CYS A 283 34.52 49.94 33.65
C CYS A 283 33.01 50.01 33.51
N THR A 284 32.55 50.77 32.51
CA THR A 284 31.12 50.94 32.22
C THR A 284 30.61 49.77 31.36
N PRO A 285 29.47 49.14 31.68
CA PRO A 285 28.89 48.10 30.83
C PRO A 285 28.47 48.67 29.47
N CYS A 286 28.78 47.95 28.40
CA CYS A 286 28.36 48.32 27.05
C CYS A 286 26.86 48.08 26.84
N GLN A 287 26.19 48.96 26.10
CA GLN A 287 24.77 48.80 25.73
C GLN A 287 24.59 47.96 24.46
N CYS A 288 25.25 46.78 24.41
CA CYS A 288 25.34 45.93 23.21
C CYS A 288 24.61 44.58 23.39
N ALA A 289 23.45 44.59 24.07
CA ALA A 289 22.70 43.37 24.40
C ALA A 289 22.39 42.46 23.18
N HIS A 290 22.26 43.04 21.99
CA HIS A 290 21.96 42.34 20.73
C HIS A 290 23.12 41.52 20.15
N VAL A 291 24.34 41.72 20.66
CA VAL A 291 25.56 40.99 20.27
C VAL A 291 26.24 40.36 21.48
N GLY A 292 25.46 39.95 22.49
CA GLY A 292 25.98 39.33 23.71
C GLY A 292 26.84 40.28 24.55
N ASN A 293 26.55 41.58 24.50
CA ASN A 293 27.33 42.67 25.10
C ASN A 293 28.75 42.82 24.54
N ASN A 294 29.06 42.27 23.36
CA ASN A 294 30.39 42.42 22.76
C ASN A 294 30.62 43.83 22.18
N CYS A 295 31.67 44.51 22.63
CA CYS A 295 31.98 45.89 22.29
C CYS A 295 33.48 46.15 22.35
N ASP A 296 33.93 47.22 21.68
CA ASP A 296 35.29 47.72 21.80
C ASP A 296 35.57 48.26 23.21
N ALA A 297 36.68 47.83 23.82
CA ALA A 297 37.02 48.12 25.21
C ALA A 297 37.32 49.61 25.49
N ASN A 298 37.57 50.42 24.47
CA ASN A 298 37.88 51.84 24.61
C ASN A 298 36.72 52.74 24.20
N THR A 299 36.08 52.46 23.06
CA THR A 299 35.02 53.30 22.49
C THR A 299 33.61 52.90 22.94
N GLY A 300 33.43 51.64 23.36
CA GLY A 300 32.11 51.08 23.68
C GLY A 300 31.24 50.77 22.46
N GLN A 301 31.78 50.92 21.24
CA GLN A 301 31.05 50.59 20.01
C GLN A 301 30.85 49.08 19.88
N CYS A 302 29.63 48.64 19.53
CA CYS A 302 29.31 47.23 19.39
C CYS A 302 30.09 46.61 18.22
N ILE A 303 30.69 45.44 18.45
CA ILE A 303 31.43 44.72 17.41
C ILE A 303 30.48 43.71 16.77
N CYS A 304 30.15 43.95 15.50
CA CYS A 304 29.21 43.12 14.76
C CYS A 304 29.77 41.73 14.41
N PRO A 305 29.01 40.65 14.63
CA PRO A 305 29.33 39.32 14.11
C PRO A 305 29.43 39.30 12.57
N PRO A 306 30.14 38.32 11.97
CA PRO A 306 30.28 38.23 10.52
C PRO A 306 28.94 38.30 9.76
N ASN A 307 28.94 39.03 8.64
CA ASN A 307 27.78 39.20 7.76
C ASN A 307 26.53 39.83 8.41
N THR A 308 26.70 40.62 9.47
CA THR A 308 25.65 41.48 10.04
C THR A 308 25.94 42.96 9.75
N VAL A 309 24.89 43.78 9.67
CA VAL A 309 24.96 45.22 9.34
C VAL A 309 24.08 46.05 10.26
N GLY A 310 24.39 47.35 10.36
CA GLY A 310 23.68 48.33 11.19
C GLY A 310 24.36 48.55 12.55
N GLU A 311 24.09 49.70 13.16
CA GLU A 311 24.69 50.13 14.44
C GLU A 311 24.46 49.16 15.60
N ARG A 312 23.40 48.34 15.51
CA ARG A 312 23.04 47.33 16.52
C ARG A 312 23.33 45.90 16.08
N CYS A 313 23.87 45.71 14.89
CA CYS A 313 24.19 44.41 14.29
C CYS A 313 23.00 43.44 14.29
N ASP A 314 21.77 43.97 14.21
CA ASP A 314 20.51 43.25 14.33
C ASP A 314 19.94 42.80 12.97
N LYS A 315 20.63 43.14 11.88
CA LYS A 315 20.23 42.81 10.52
C LYS A 315 21.33 42.03 9.82
N CYS A 316 20.95 41.06 9.01
CA CYS A 316 21.87 40.40 8.11
C CYS A 316 22.27 41.34 6.96
N ALA A 317 23.54 41.24 6.54
CA ALA A 317 23.98 41.85 5.30
C ALA A 317 23.17 41.31 4.10
N PRO A 318 23.08 42.04 2.96
CA PRO A 318 22.43 41.54 1.76
C PRO A 318 22.95 40.14 1.37
N ASN A 319 22.05 39.28 0.89
CA ASN A 319 22.28 37.88 0.51
C ASN A 319 22.67 36.95 1.67
N HIS A 320 22.26 37.28 2.90
CA HIS A 320 22.44 36.45 4.09
C HIS A 320 21.14 36.29 4.88
N TRP A 321 21.07 35.29 5.76
CA TRP A 321 19.88 34.92 6.54
C TRP A 321 20.25 34.26 7.87
N GLY A 322 19.24 34.05 8.73
CA GLY A 322 19.39 33.29 9.97
C GLY A 322 20.30 33.99 10.97
N HIS A 323 19.88 35.18 11.43
CA HIS A 323 20.62 35.99 12.39
C HIS A 323 20.87 35.23 13.69
N ASP A 324 22.14 35.11 14.06
CA ASP A 324 22.59 34.58 15.34
C ASP A 324 23.49 35.58 16.05
N ILE A 325 23.28 35.72 17.37
CA ILE A 325 23.94 36.71 18.23
C ILE A 325 25.46 36.49 18.29
N SER A 326 25.93 35.26 18.08
CA SER A 326 27.35 34.89 18.25
C SER A 326 28.07 34.58 16.93
N SER A 327 27.39 33.92 16.00
CA SER A 327 27.94 33.42 14.74
C SER A 327 27.58 34.30 13.53
N GLY A 328 26.70 35.29 13.71
CA GLY A 328 26.29 36.22 12.67
C GLY A 328 25.26 35.62 11.72
N CYS A 329 25.33 35.98 10.44
CA CYS A 329 24.39 35.48 9.43
C CYS A 329 25.03 34.52 8.43
N LYS A 330 24.26 33.53 8.00
CA LYS A 330 24.65 32.53 7.00
C LYS A 330 24.42 33.08 5.60
N SER A 331 25.31 32.74 4.65
CA SER A 331 25.11 33.12 3.25
C SER A 331 23.93 32.34 2.64
N CYS A 332 23.12 33.03 1.82
CA CYS A 332 22.01 32.41 1.10
C CYS A 332 22.50 31.39 0.05
N GLY A 333 23.49 31.78 -0.77
CA GLY A 333 23.99 30.92 -1.85
C GLY A 333 22.98 30.59 -2.95
N CYS A 334 22.05 31.52 -3.24
CA CYS A 334 21.04 31.36 -4.29
C CYS A 334 21.65 31.30 -5.69
N ASN A 335 21.25 30.34 -6.51
CA ASN A 335 21.75 30.21 -7.87
C ASN A 335 21.36 31.42 -8.73
N ALA A 336 22.32 32.06 -9.39
CA ALA A 336 22.07 33.28 -10.17
C ALA A 336 21.15 33.07 -11.38
N LEU A 337 21.12 31.87 -11.96
CA LEU A 337 20.24 31.53 -13.08
C LEU A 337 18.88 31.04 -12.58
N GLY A 338 18.88 30.21 -11.54
CA GLY A 338 17.67 29.56 -11.04
C GLY A 338 16.82 30.39 -10.09
N SER A 339 17.40 31.35 -9.39
CA SER A 339 16.69 32.23 -8.45
C SER A 339 16.23 33.54 -9.09
N VAL A 340 15.15 34.13 -8.54
CA VAL A 340 14.66 35.47 -8.92
C VAL A 340 15.59 36.56 -8.39
N ALA A 341 16.11 36.37 -7.18
CA ALA A 341 17.04 37.27 -6.51
C ALA A 341 18.09 36.48 -5.72
N GLN A 342 19.21 37.13 -5.40
CA GLN A 342 20.27 36.55 -4.56
C GLN A 342 19.95 36.58 -3.07
N GLN A 343 18.98 37.41 -2.67
CA GLN A 343 18.45 37.44 -1.31
C GLN A 343 17.41 36.33 -1.13
N CYS A 344 17.70 35.43 -0.19
CA CYS A 344 16.79 34.38 0.27
C CYS A 344 15.86 34.89 1.38
N ASN A 345 14.89 34.06 1.77
CA ASN A 345 14.05 34.34 2.92
C ASN A 345 14.91 34.50 4.19
N VAL A 346 14.71 35.61 4.91
CA VAL A 346 15.54 36.00 6.07
C VAL A 346 15.47 35.01 7.24
N ASN A 347 14.40 34.22 7.34
CA ASN A 347 14.16 33.29 8.44
C ASN A 347 14.48 31.83 8.05
N THR A 348 14.12 31.42 6.82
CA THR A 348 14.26 30.02 6.39
C THR A 348 15.49 29.75 5.54
N GLY A 349 16.09 30.78 4.93
CA GLY A 349 17.21 30.62 4.02
C GLY A 349 16.85 30.15 2.61
N CYS A 350 15.58 29.86 2.35
CA CYS A 350 15.14 29.38 1.05
C CYS A 350 15.15 30.49 0.00
N CYS A 351 15.76 30.21 -1.14
CA CYS A 351 15.78 31.09 -2.30
C CYS A 351 14.44 31.04 -3.05
N MET A 352 14.05 32.18 -3.63
CA MET A 352 12.87 32.24 -4.49
C MET A 352 13.24 31.75 -5.89
N CYS A 353 12.81 30.54 -6.24
CA CYS A 353 13.13 29.92 -7.52
C CYS A 353 12.23 30.41 -8.66
N ARG A 354 12.80 30.49 -9.86
CA ARG A 354 12.05 30.69 -11.11
C ARG A 354 11.31 29.39 -11.47
N GLU A 355 10.28 29.49 -12.31
CA GLU A 355 9.31 28.41 -12.58
C GLU A 355 9.91 27.05 -12.94
N GLN A 356 11.04 27.00 -13.66
CA GLN A 356 11.67 25.75 -14.11
C GLN A 356 12.73 25.19 -13.14
N PHE A 357 13.00 25.86 -12.02
CA PHE A 357 14.00 25.47 -11.04
C PHE A 357 13.37 25.13 -9.68
N ARG A 358 14.07 24.34 -8.88
CA ARG A 358 13.69 23.96 -7.51
C ARG A 358 14.92 23.76 -6.63
N GLY A 359 14.68 23.39 -5.37
CA GLY A 359 15.71 23.21 -4.34
C GLY A 359 15.85 24.47 -3.49
N GLU A 360 16.44 24.34 -2.30
CA GLU A 360 16.59 25.48 -1.37
C GLU A 360 17.41 26.62 -1.97
N LYS A 361 18.32 26.31 -2.90
CA LYS A 361 19.20 27.25 -3.60
C LYS A 361 18.84 27.45 -5.08
N CYS A 362 17.76 26.85 -5.57
CA CYS A 362 17.33 26.89 -6.98
C CYS A 362 18.40 26.38 -7.97
N ASP A 363 19.17 25.39 -7.55
CA ASP A 363 20.26 24.75 -8.28
C ASP A 363 19.88 23.39 -8.90
N GLU A 364 18.59 23.06 -8.86
CA GLU A 364 18.03 21.87 -9.51
C GLU A 364 16.92 22.25 -10.48
N CYS A 365 16.67 21.42 -11.49
CA CYS A 365 15.49 21.57 -12.33
C CYS A 365 14.24 21.07 -11.62
N LYS A 366 13.13 21.81 -11.76
CA LYS A 366 11.82 21.39 -11.28
C LYS A 366 11.36 20.12 -12.00
N LEU A 367 10.46 19.36 -11.37
CA LEU A 367 9.84 18.20 -12.00
C LEU A 367 9.25 18.58 -13.37
N GLY A 368 9.47 17.73 -14.39
CA GLY A 368 9.11 18.03 -15.78
C GLY A 368 10.22 18.71 -16.60
N TYR A 369 11.37 19.00 -15.99
CA TYR A 369 12.54 19.60 -16.64
C TYR A 369 13.82 18.81 -16.36
N ARG A 370 14.80 18.89 -17.27
CA ARG A 370 16.10 18.20 -17.16
C ARG A 370 17.28 19.09 -17.58
N ASP A 371 18.50 18.62 -17.30
CA ASP A 371 19.76 19.25 -17.70
C ASP A 371 19.97 20.68 -17.17
N PHE A 372 20.18 20.78 -15.86
CA PHE A 372 20.64 22.01 -15.22
C PHE A 372 21.98 22.48 -15.84
N PRO A 373 22.17 23.79 -16.13
CA PRO A 373 21.33 24.93 -15.76
C PRO A 373 20.27 25.32 -16.79
N GLN A 374 20.18 24.63 -17.93
CA GLN A 374 19.24 25.00 -19.00
C GLN A 374 17.80 24.63 -18.65
N CYS A 375 17.60 23.57 -17.85
CA CYS A 375 16.28 23.07 -17.44
C CYS A 375 15.31 22.99 -18.61
N ILE A 376 15.61 22.08 -19.53
CA ILE A 376 14.85 21.81 -20.75
C ILE A 376 13.62 20.97 -20.40
N SER A 377 12.45 21.36 -20.90
CA SER A 377 11.20 20.65 -20.63
C SER A 377 11.19 19.24 -21.23
N CYS A 378 10.77 18.26 -20.45
CA CYS A 378 10.60 16.87 -20.86
C CYS A 378 9.43 16.70 -21.84
N GLN A 379 8.32 17.40 -21.62
CA GLN A 379 7.07 17.28 -22.39
C GLN A 379 6.53 15.84 -22.46
N CYS A 380 6.70 15.08 -21.38
CA CYS A 380 6.11 13.76 -21.24
C CYS A 380 4.58 13.85 -21.18
N SER A 381 3.89 12.96 -21.90
CA SER A 381 2.45 12.81 -21.80
C SER A 381 2.09 12.13 -20.48
N ALA A 382 1.38 12.82 -19.60
CA ALA A 382 0.92 12.25 -18.33
C ALA A 382 0.01 11.02 -18.52
N ALA A 383 -0.72 10.96 -19.63
CA ALA A 383 -1.58 9.82 -19.94
C ALA A 383 -0.77 8.54 -20.22
N GLY A 384 0.37 8.69 -20.89
CA GLY A 384 1.19 7.58 -21.34
C GLY A 384 2.44 7.30 -20.53
N SER A 385 2.83 8.21 -19.63
CA SER A 385 4.00 8.06 -18.77
C SER A 385 3.63 7.30 -17.49
N SER A 386 4.60 6.60 -16.92
CA SER A 386 4.41 5.74 -15.74
C SER A 386 4.21 6.57 -14.46
N LEU A 387 3.30 6.12 -13.60
CA LEU A 387 2.88 6.82 -12.37
C LEU A 387 4.02 7.07 -11.37
N ASP A 388 5.07 6.25 -11.38
CA ASP A 388 6.27 6.40 -10.56
C ASP A 388 7.13 7.62 -10.95
N THR A 389 6.98 8.09 -12.19
CA THR A 389 7.73 9.25 -12.73
C THR A 389 6.88 10.51 -12.88
N CYS A 390 5.58 10.40 -12.63
CA CYS A 390 4.61 11.48 -12.77
C CYS A 390 4.07 11.90 -11.41
N ASP A 391 3.96 13.20 -11.20
CA ASP A 391 3.20 13.73 -10.08
C ASP A 391 1.71 13.83 -10.46
N ALA A 392 0.86 13.17 -9.67
CA ALA A 392 -0.57 13.03 -9.99
C ALA A 392 -1.36 14.34 -9.85
N GLU A 393 -0.91 15.26 -8.99
CA GLU A 393 -1.58 16.56 -8.77
C GLU A 393 -1.23 17.58 -9.85
N SER A 394 0.06 17.71 -10.18
CA SER A 394 0.54 18.67 -11.18
C SER A 394 0.46 18.16 -12.62
N GLY A 395 0.31 16.85 -12.82
CA GLY A 395 0.32 16.22 -14.15
C GLY A 395 1.67 16.32 -14.87
N LEU A 396 2.74 16.67 -14.16
CA LEU A 396 4.09 16.78 -14.70
C LEU A 396 4.87 15.49 -14.48
N CYS A 397 5.54 15.00 -15.52
CA CYS A 397 6.36 13.79 -15.44
C CYS A 397 7.83 14.08 -15.70
N ALA A 398 8.69 13.42 -14.93
CA ALA A 398 10.13 13.46 -15.10
C ALA A 398 10.58 12.70 -16.37
N CYS A 399 11.67 13.17 -16.95
CA CYS A 399 12.43 12.38 -17.92
C CYS A 399 13.13 11.22 -17.20
N ALA A 400 13.15 10.04 -17.82
CA ALA A 400 13.90 8.88 -17.35
C ALA A 400 15.42 9.13 -17.43
N ASP A 401 15.85 9.90 -18.43
CA ASP A 401 17.26 10.19 -18.68
C ASP A 401 17.51 11.60 -19.23
N ARG A 402 18.79 11.93 -19.46
CA ARG A 402 19.24 13.20 -20.05
C ARG A 402 18.96 13.31 -21.56
N SER A 403 18.54 12.25 -22.23
CA SER A 403 18.14 12.33 -23.64
C SER A 403 16.74 12.95 -23.80
N GLY A 404 15.96 12.96 -22.71
CA GLY A 404 14.57 13.40 -22.71
C GLY A 404 13.57 12.28 -22.92
N GLN A 405 14.02 11.02 -22.89
CA GLN A 405 13.15 9.87 -22.93
C GLN A 405 12.30 9.83 -21.65
N CYS A 406 10.99 9.73 -21.81
CA CYS A 406 10.05 9.53 -20.72
C CYS A 406 9.88 8.02 -20.43
N SER A 407 9.55 7.68 -19.18
CA SER A 407 9.21 6.30 -18.81
C SER A 407 7.78 5.99 -19.23
N CYS A 408 7.60 5.21 -20.29
CA CYS A 408 6.28 4.92 -20.84
C CYS A 408 5.59 3.72 -20.18
N LYS A 409 4.26 3.79 -20.08
CA LYS A 409 3.39 2.66 -19.73
C LYS A 409 3.51 1.55 -20.78
N ALA A 410 3.10 0.34 -20.39
CA ALA A 410 3.36 -0.88 -21.15
C ALA A 410 2.92 -0.85 -22.62
N ASN A 411 1.75 -0.26 -22.93
CA ASN A 411 1.20 -0.20 -24.29
C ASN A 411 1.47 1.15 -25.00
N VAL A 412 2.41 1.95 -24.49
CA VAL A 412 2.74 3.29 -24.99
C VAL A 412 4.19 3.34 -25.48
N GLU A 413 4.44 4.11 -26.52
CA GLU A 413 5.75 4.32 -27.12
C GLU A 413 6.01 5.79 -27.46
N GLY A 414 7.24 6.07 -27.92
CA GLY A 414 7.72 7.41 -28.25
C GLY A 414 8.56 8.04 -27.14
N VAL A 415 9.33 9.06 -27.49
CA VAL A 415 10.20 9.77 -26.55
C VAL A 415 9.38 10.46 -25.45
N LYS A 416 8.19 10.96 -25.81
CA LYS A 416 7.26 11.66 -24.93
C LYS A 416 6.13 10.78 -24.37
N CYS A 417 6.12 9.48 -24.67
CA CYS A 417 5.03 8.57 -24.33
C CYS A 417 3.64 9.06 -24.80
N ASP A 418 3.57 9.66 -25.99
CA ASP A 418 2.39 10.31 -26.56
C ASP A 418 1.70 9.46 -27.63
N ARG A 419 2.19 8.25 -27.90
CA ARG A 419 1.69 7.36 -28.97
C ARG A 419 1.45 5.96 -28.44
N CYS A 420 0.33 5.35 -28.84
CA CYS A 420 0.08 3.94 -28.55
C CYS A 420 0.99 3.05 -29.41
N LYS A 421 1.41 1.91 -28.84
CA LYS A 421 2.11 0.86 -29.61
C LYS A 421 1.19 0.28 -30.68
N VAL A 422 1.77 -0.28 -31.74
CA VAL A 422 1.01 -1.01 -32.76
C VAL A 422 0.16 -2.10 -32.11
N GLY A 423 -1.10 -2.21 -32.52
CA GLY A 423 -2.07 -3.12 -31.89
C GLY A 423 -2.66 -2.61 -30.58
N SER A 424 -2.58 -1.31 -30.30
CA SER A 424 -3.26 -0.67 -29.17
C SER A 424 -3.79 0.71 -29.53
N PHE A 425 -4.79 1.20 -28.80
CA PHE A 425 -5.52 2.43 -29.09
C PHE A 425 -5.94 3.17 -27.81
N SER A 426 -6.46 4.40 -27.98
CA SER A 426 -7.05 5.24 -26.92
C SER A 426 -6.10 5.51 -25.74
N LEU A 427 -5.18 6.46 -25.91
CA LEU A 427 -4.26 6.90 -24.86
C LEU A 427 -5.02 7.60 -23.72
N SER A 428 -4.97 7.06 -22.50
CA SER A 428 -5.72 7.60 -21.35
C SER A 428 -4.93 7.55 -20.05
N HIS A 429 -5.04 8.61 -19.24
CA HIS A 429 -4.45 8.65 -17.90
C HIS A 429 -5.05 7.60 -16.95
N ARG A 430 -6.34 7.28 -17.13
CA ARG A 430 -7.06 6.30 -16.31
C ARG A 430 -6.70 4.86 -16.66
N ASN A 431 -6.16 4.63 -17.85
CA ASN A 431 -5.71 3.32 -18.25
C ASN A 431 -4.32 3.04 -17.63
N PRO A 432 -4.17 2.03 -16.75
CA PRO A 432 -2.88 1.70 -16.13
C PRO A 432 -1.82 1.26 -17.15
N LEU A 433 -2.23 0.74 -18.31
CA LEU A 433 -1.35 0.36 -19.42
C LEU A 433 -1.17 1.50 -20.45
N GLY A 434 -1.88 2.61 -20.27
CA GLY A 434 -1.85 3.82 -21.11
C GLY A 434 -2.74 3.70 -22.33
N CYS A 435 -2.58 2.63 -23.11
CA CYS A 435 -3.45 2.30 -24.24
C CYS A 435 -4.05 0.89 -24.07
N SER A 436 -5.24 0.68 -24.61
CA SER A 436 -5.91 -0.63 -24.62
C SER A 436 -5.49 -1.43 -25.86
N GLN A 437 -5.19 -2.72 -25.71
CA GLN A 437 -4.85 -3.59 -26.84
C GLN A 437 -6.06 -3.80 -27.73
N CYS A 438 -5.88 -3.86 -29.05
CA CYS A 438 -6.94 -4.18 -30.01
C CYS A 438 -7.47 -5.59 -29.75
N TYR A 439 -8.79 -5.71 -29.61
CA TYR A 439 -9.45 -6.99 -29.38
C TYR A 439 -10.00 -7.53 -30.69
N CYS A 440 -10.77 -6.73 -31.43
CA CYS A 440 -11.33 -7.06 -32.76
C CYS A 440 -11.82 -8.51 -32.94
N PHE A 441 -12.28 -9.15 -31.87
CA PHE A 441 -12.57 -10.58 -31.78
C PHE A 441 -11.50 -11.53 -32.38
N GLY A 442 -10.23 -11.10 -32.36
CA GLY A 442 -9.10 -11.82 -32.94
C GLY A 442 -9.07 -11.87 -34.47
N LEU A 443 -9.94 -11.12 -35.16
CA LEU A 443 -10.00 -11.06 -36.63
C LEU A 443 -9.06 -10.01 -37.23
N SER A 444 -8.70 -9.00 -36.44
CA SER A 444 -7.76 -7.95 -36.80
C SER A 444 -6.89 -7.59 -35.61
N SER A 445 -5.69 -7.10 -35.87
CA SER A 445 -4.82 -6.47 -34.86
C SER A 445 -4.66 -4.97 -35.09
N SER A 446 -5.34 -4.42 -36.10
CA SER A 446 -5.35 -2.98 -36.40
C SER A 446 -6.67 -2.37 -35.95
N CYS A 447 -6.58 -1.39 -35.06
CA CYS A 447 -7.74 -0.66 -34.57
C CYS A 447 -7.38 0.78 -34.19
N THR A 448 -8.39 1.65 -34.18
CA THR A 448 -8.31 3.03 -33.72
C THR A 448 -9.40 3.33 -32.70
N GLU A 449 -9.33 4.45 -31.99
CA GLU A 449 -10.46 4.89 -31.16
C GLU A 449 -11.64 5.34 -32.04
N ALA A 450 -12.85 4.87 -31.72
CA ALA A 450 -14.06 5.24 -32.44
C ALA A 450 -14.42 6.71 -32.19
N THR A 451 -14.73 7.45 -33.25
CA THR A 451 -15.09 8.88 -33.20
C THR A 451 -16.58 9.08 -33.41
N GLY A 452 -17.15 10.17 -32.87
CA GLY A 452 -18.57 10.52 -33.06
C GLY A 452 -19.53 9.72 -32.18
N LEU A 453 -19.02 9.12 -31.10
CA LEU A 453 -19.79 8.41 -30.10
C LEU A 453 -19.89 9.25 -28.82
N ILE A 454 -21.05 9.22 -28.18
CA ILE A 454 -21.32 9.83 -26.89
C ILE A 454 -21.71 8.77 -25.85
N ARG A 455 -21.49 9.06 -24.57
CA ARG A 455 -21.96 8.24 -23.46
C ARG A 455 -23.44 8.49 -23.21
N MET A 456 -24.22 7.43 -23.36
CA MET A 456 -25.64 7.37 -23.06
C MET A 456 -25.88 6.50 -21.82
N ARG A 457 -26.82 6.90 -20.97
CA ARG A 457 -27.14 6.19 -19.71
C ARG A 457 -28.35 5.31 -19.92
N LEU A 458 -28.16 3.99 -19.88
CA LEU A 458 -29.25 3.03 -19.76
C LEU A 458 -29.77 3.04 -18.33
N THR A 459 -31.04 3.40 -18.14
CA THR A 459 -31.70 3.46 -16.82
C THR A 459 -32.89 2.50 -16.75
N LEU A 460 -33.50 2.38 -15.57
CA LEU A 460 -34.84 1.79 -15.46
C LEU A 460 -35.87 2.69 -16.14
N VAL A 461 -36.87 2.09 -16.79
CA VAL A 461 -38.06 2.83 -17.26
C VAL A 461 -39.02 3.07 -16.09
N PRO A 462 -39.83 4.14 -16.08
CA PRO A 462 -40.69 4.49 -14.95
C PRO A 462 -41.64 3.36 -14.47
N GLU A 463 -42.06 2.48 -15.37
CA GLU A 463 -42.95 1.35 -15.08
C GLU A 463 -42.25 0.19 -14.36
N GLN A 464 -40.90 0.15 -14.37
CA GLN A 464 -40.09 -0.90 -13.74
C GLN A 464 -39.87 -0.60 -12.24
N THR A 465 -40.95 -0.72 -11.47
CA THR A 465 -40.94 -0.48 -10.01
C THR A 465 -40.55 -1.72 -9.19
N VAL A 466 -40.49 -2.90 -9.81
CA VAL A 466 -40.14 -4.16 -9.15
C VAL A 466 -39.00 -4.84 -9.91
N LEU A 467 -37.94 -5.21 -9.20
CA LEU A 467 -36.84 -6.03 -9.74
C LEU A 467 -36.91 -7.46 -9.18
N PRO A 468 -36.76 -8.49 -10.03
CA PRO A 468 -36.69 -9.86 -9.57
C PRO A 468 -35.44 -10.11 -8.71
N LEU A 469 -35.62 -10.89 -7.65
CA LEU A 469 -34.54 -11.44 -6.83
C LEU A 469 -34.22 -12.86 -7.28
N VAL A 470 -32.94 -13.17 -7.42
CA VAL A 470 -32.45 -14.49 -7.85
C VAL A 470 -31.35 -15.02 -6.94
N ASP A 471 -31.17 -16.33 -6.93
CA ASP A 471 -30.00 -16.96 -6.31
C ASP A 471 -28.72 -16.67 -7.12
N LYS A 472 -27.55 -17.00 -6.55
CA LYS A 472 -26.24 -16.77 -7.19
C LYS A 472 -26.12 -17.40 -8.58
N SER A 473 -26.76 -18.54 -8.83
CA SER A 473 -26.76 -19.22 -10.14
C SER A 473 -27.83 -18.69 -11.11
N SER A 474 -28.75 -17.85 -10.64
CA SER A 474 -29.93 -17.39 -11.40
C SER A 474 -30.84 -18.54 -11.87
N HIS A 475 -30.99 -19.59 -11.06
CA HIS A 475 -31.88 -20.72 -11.31
C HIS A 475 -33.28 -20.51 -10.71
N GLN A 476 -33.37 -19.78 -9.60
CA GLN A 476 -34.64 -19.41 -8.96
C GLN A 476 -34.86 -17.91 -9.09
N GLU A 477 -36.10 -17.51 -9.34
CA GLU A 477 -36.51 -16.11 -9.47
C GLU A 477 -37.79 -15.88 -8.67
N ILE A 478 -37.78 -14.84 -7.82
CA ILE A 478 -38.94 -14.41 -7.05
C ILE A 478 -39.13 -12.90 -7.12
N THR A 479 -40.37 -12.45 -6.95
CA THR A 479 -40.76 -11.04 -6.77
C THR A 479 -41.49 -10.80 -5.45
N VAL A 480 -41.79 -11.88 -4.71
CA VAL A 480 -42.47 -11.83 -3.43
C VAL A 480 -41.55 -11.19 -2.39
N GLY A 481 -42.08 -10.25 -1.60
CA GLY A 481 -41.30 -9.47 -0.64
C GLY A 481 -40.57 -8.26 -1.24
N VAL A 482 -40.72 -8.02 -2.55
CA VAL A 482 -40.21 -6.80 -3.21
C VAL A 482 -41.32 -5.75 -3.28
N SER A 483 -41.02 -4.53 -2.87
CA SER A 483 -41.92 -3.38 -2.95
C SER A 483 -41.20 -2.14 -3.50
N PHE A 484 -41.97 -1.12 -3.88
CA PHE A 484 -41.44 0.13 -4.42
C PHE A 484 -41.83 1.30 -3.54
N GLN A 485 -40.85 2.11 -3.16
CA GLN A 485 -41.05 3.39 -2.49
C GLN A 485 -40.09 4.39 -3.12
N HIS A 486 -40.59 5.20 -4.05
CA HIS A 486 -39.78 6.13 -4.83
C HIS A 486 -38.77 6.90 -3.95
N PRO A 487 -37.47 6.89 -4.30
CA PRO A 487 -36.86 6.33 -5.51
C PRO A 487 -36.38 4.86 -5.40
N ASP A 488 -36.66 4.18 -4.28
CA ASP A 488 -36.06 2.90 -3.91
C ASP A 488 -36.95 1.68 -4.23
N ILE A 489 -36.30 0.61 -4.71
CA ILE A 489 -36.88 -0.74 -4.78
C ILE A 489 -36.38 -1.51 -3.55
N ILE A 490 -37.30 -2.05 -2.76
CA ILE A 490 -37.05 -2.58 -1.42
C ILE A 490 -37.29 -4.08 -1.40
N ALA A 491 -36.34 -4.86 -0.88
CA ALA A 491 -36.49 -6.27 -0.56
C ALA A 491 -36.66 -6.44 0.95
N ASN A 492 -37.80 -6.97 1.39
CA ASN A 492 -38.04 -7.34 2.79
C ASN A 492 -37.45 -8.73 3.06
N ALA A 493 -36.43 -8.80 3.90
CA ALA A 493 -35.66 -10.02 4.13
C ALA A 493 -36.51 -11.15 4.77
N ASP A 494 -37.37 -10.82 5.73
CA ASP A 494 -38.21 -11.80 6.45
C ASP A 494 -39.18 -12.54 5.51
N VAL A 495 -39.65 -11.87 4.45
CA VAL A 495 -40.52 -12.44 3.42
C VAL A 495 -39.71 -13.19 2.36
N VAL A 496 -38.60 -12.59 1.89
CA VAL A 496 -37.74 -13.16 0.85
C VAL A 496 -37.11 -14.48 1.29
N GLN A 497 -36.61 -14.54 2.53
CA GLN A 497 -35.92 -15.73 3.07
C GLN A 497 -36.84 -16.97 3.20
N GLN A 498 -38.17 -16.80 3.13
CA GLN A 498 -39.12 -17.92 3.09
C GLN A 498 -39.13 -18.64 1.73
N HIS A 499 -38.70 -17.95 0.67
CA HIS A 499 -38.75 -18.44 -0.70
C HIS A 499 -37.36 -18.59 -1.35
N LEU A 500 -36.36 -17.82 -0.90
CA LEU A 500 -35.03 -17.78 -1.49
C LEU A 500 -33.94 -17.71 -0.41
N SER A 501 -32.97 -18.62 -0.47
CA SER A 501 -31.85 -18.65 0.46
C SER A 501 -30.78 -17.62 0.13
N GLU A 502 -30.10 -17.10 1.15
CA GLU A 502 -28.92 -16.24 0.97
C GLU A 502 -27.73 -17.05 0.41
N PRO A 503 -26.91 -16.46 -0.49
CA PRO A 503 -26.99 -15.10 -1.03
C PRO A 503 -28.00 -14.96 -2.19
N TYR A 504 -28.70 -13.83 -2.23
CA TYR A 504 -29.60 -13.45 -3.32
C TYR A 504 -29.27 -12.06 -3.89
N TYR A 505 -29.65 -11.85 -5.15
CA TYR A 505 -29.23 -10.72 -5.98
C TYR A 505 -30.40 -10.10 -6.72
N TRP A 506 -30.36 -8.78 -6.90
CA TRP A 506 -31.17 -8.03 -7.84
C TRP A 506 -30.77 -8.38 -9.27
N ARG A 507 -31.71 -8.88 -10.08
CA ARG A 507 -31.49 -9.14 -11.49
C ARG A 507 -31.91 -7.93 -12.33
N LEU A 508 -30.97 -7.36 -13.08
CA LEU A 508 -31.28 -6.22 -13.93
C LEU A 508 -32.18 -6.60 -15.13
N PRO A 509 -33.08 -5.69 -15.56
CA PRO A 509 -34.05 -6.00 -16.62
C PRO A 509 -33.46 -6.14 -18.02
N LYS A 510 -34.32 -6.44 -19.00
CA LYS A 510 -33.94 -6.80 -20.38
C LYS A 510 -33.13 -5.73 -21.14
N GLN A 511 -33.24 -4.45 -20.80
CA GLN A 511 -32.44 -3.40 -21.45
C GLN A 511 -30.95 -3.45 -21.07
N PHE A 512 -30.58 -4.19 -20.02
CA PHE A 512 -29.19 -4.43 -19.59
C PHE A 512 -28.65 -5.79 -20.10
N LYS A 513 -29.23 -6.33 -21.17
CA LYS A 513 -28.86 -7.62 -21.79
C LYS A 513 -28.47 -7.45 -23.25
N ARG A 514 -28.02 -8.54 -23.91
CA ARG A 514 -27.51 -8.59 -25.30
C ARG A 514 -26.10 -8.01 -25.43
N SER A 515 -25.72 -7.53 -26.61
CA SER A 515 -24.40 -6.94 -26.84
C SER A 515 -24.24 -5.68 -26.01
N MET A 516 -23.24 -5.69 -25.14
CA MET A 516 -22.84 -4.59 -24.27
C MET A 516 -21.39 -4.20 -24.50
N ILE A 517 -20.85 -4.50 -25.69
CA ILE A 517 -19.48 -4.14 -26.09
C ILE A 517 -19.26 -2.63 -25.97
N THR A 518 -20.26 -1.84 -26.34
CA THR A 518 -20.22 -0.38 -26.25
C THR A 518 -20.29 0.15 -24.81
N ALA A 519 -20.54 -0.70 -23.81
CA ALA A 519 -20.41 -0.35 -22.40
C ALA A 519 -18.94 -0.24 -21.95
N TYR A 520 -18.00 -0.85 -22.69
CA TYR A 520 -16.59 -0.83 -22.35
C TYR A 520 -16.06 0.62 -22.20
N GLY A 521 -15.29 0.86 -21.15
CA GLY A 521 -14.79 2.19 -20.79
C GLY A 521 -15.83 3.15 -20.21
N GLY A 522 -17.09 2.71 -20.06
CA GLY A 522 -18.15 3.41 -19.34
C GLY A 522 -18.26 2.94 -17.89
N LYS A 523 -19.35 3.30 -17.23
CA LYS A 523 -19.57 3.03 -15.80
C LYS A 523 -20.92 2.40 -15.51
N LEU A 524 -20.94 1.44 -14.60
CA LEU A 524 -22.15 0.95 -13.93
C LEU A 524 -22.28 1.69 -12.59
N LYS A 525 -23.38 2.42 -12.42
CA LYS A 525 -23.67 3.19 -11.20
C LYS A 525 -24.95 2.69 -10.57
N TYR A 526 -24.98 2.60 -9.25
CA TYR A 526 -26.19 2.33 -8.47
C TYR A 526 -26.01 2.79 -7.02
N ALA A 527 -27.13 3.08 -6.36
CA ALA A 527 -27.20 3.35 -4.94
C ALA A 527 -27.74 2.11 -4.22
N ILE A 528 -27.12 1.76 -3.08
CA ILE A 528 -27.56 0.66 -2.23
C ILE A 528 -27.60 1.09 -0.77
N TYR A 529 -28.65 0.64 -0.08
CA TYR A 529 -28.86 0.86 1.35
C TYR A 529 -29.37 -0.44 1.96
N TYR A 530 -28.92 -0.80 3.15
CA TYR A 530 -29.45 -1.95 3.86
C TYR A 530 -29.46 -1.71 5.37
N GLU A 531 -30.37 -2.42 6.05
CA GLU A 531 -30.46 -2.44 7.50
C GLU A 531 -30.32 -3.89 7.98
N ALA A 532 -29.39 -4.13 8.90
CA ALA A 532 -29.10 -5.44 9.48
C ALA A 532 -28.64 -5.29 10.94
N ARG A 533 -28.52 -6.42 11.67
CA ARG A 533 -27.99 -6.40 13.04
C ARG A 533 -26.47 -6.31 13.07
N ASP A 534 -25.80 -7.09 12.24
CA ASP A 534 -24.33 -7.15 12.16
C ASP A 534 -23.85 -6.86 10.73
N GLU A 535 -22.75 -6.10 10.60
CA GLU A 535 -22.22 -5.69 9.29
C GLU A 535 -21.72 -6.87 8.47
N THR A 536 -21.11 -7.84 9.16
CA THR A 536 -20.55 -9.04 8.55
C THR A 536 -21.52 -10.21 8.68
N GLY A 537 -21.98 -10.72 7.54
CA GLY A 537 -22.80 -11.92 7.44
C GLY A 537 -22.14 -13.05 6.65
N ARG A 538 -22.90 -14.14 6.46
CA ARG A 538 -22.49 -15.31 5.67
C ARG A 538 -22.14 -14.97 4.22
N THR A 539 -22.75 -13.92 3.69
CA THR A 539 -22.56 -13.47 2.32
C THR A 539 -21.42 -12.47 2.17
N SER A 540 -20.71 -12.07 3.23
CA SER A 540 -19.74 -10.95 3.16
C SER A 540 -18.67 -11.11 2.07
N TYR A 541 -18.23 -12.34 1.82
CA TYR A 541 -17.21 -12.67 0.82
C TYR A 541 -17.78 -12.88 -0.59
N GLU A 542 -19.09 -12.88 -0.75
CA GLU A 542 -19.74 -13.02 -2.04
C GLU A 542 -19.59 -11.73 -2.88
N PRO A 543 -19.34 -11.85 -4.20
CA PRO A 543 -19.11 -10.71 -5.08
C PRO A 543 -20.33 -9.78 -5.09
N GLN A 544 -20.07 -8.49 -5.25
CA GLN A 544 -21.11 -7.48 -5.22
C GLN A 544 -21.85 -7.38 -6.56
N VAL A 545 -21.14 -7.57 -7.67
CA VAL A 545 -21.72 -7.59 -9.02
C VAL A 545 -21.26 -8.84 -9.75
N ILE A 546 -22.20 -9.50 -10.44
CA ILE A 546 -21.94 -10.66 -11.29
C ILE A 546 -22.50 -10.36 -12.68
N ILE A 547 -21.67 -10.50 -13.71
CA ILE A 547 -22.11 -10.42 -15.10
C ILE A 547 -21.83 -11.76 -15.77
N LYS A 548 -22.88 -12.36 -16.33
CA LYS A 548 -22.79 -13.59 -17.12
C LYS A 548 -23.11 -13.29 -18.57
N GLY A 549 -22.29 -13.80 -19.46
CA GLY A 549 -22.45 -13.60 -20.89
C GLY A 549 -21.53 -14.50 -21.70
N GLY A 550 -21.06 -13.99 -22.82
CA GLY A 550 -20.27 -14.75 -23.78
C GLY A 550 -21.09 -15.37 -24.91
N PRO A 551 -20.43 -15.79 -26.00
CA PRO A 551 -21.09 -16.36 -27.18
C PRO A 551 -21.84 -17.65 -26.87
N ASN A 552 -21.37 -18.44 -25.90
CA ASN A 552 -22.02 -19.66 -25.42
C ASN A 552 -22.79 -19.46 -24.10
N LYS A 553 -22.89 -18.22 -23.59
CA LYS A 553 -23.55 -17.86 -22.31
C LYS A 553 -23.02 -18.61 -21.09
N ASP A 554 -21.71 -18.88 -21.07
CA ASP A 554 -21.01 -19.67 -20.05
C ASP A 554 -19.93 -18.87 -19.31
N LYS A 555 -19.57 -17.67 -19.81
CA LYS A 555 -18.55 -16.82 -19.20
C LYS A 555 -19.14 -15.96 -18.09
N VAL A 556 -18.47 -15.92 -16.94
CA VAL A 556 -18.88 -15.16 -15.76
C VAL A 556 -17.73 -14.30 -15.27
N MET A 557 -18.01 -13.02 -15.07
CA MET A 557 -17.12 -12.08 -14.40
C MET A 557 -17.75 -11.52 -13.13
N VAL A 558 -16.92 -11.28 -12.13
CA VAL A 558 -17.33 -10.84 -10.80
C VAL A 558 -16.55 -9.62 -10.36
N ARG A 559 -17.20 -8.76 -9.58
CA ARG A 559 -16.59 -7.60 -8.95
C ARG A 559 -16.83 -7.64 -7.45
N HIS A 560 -15.73 -7.65 -6.69
CA HIS A 560 -15.75 -7.46 -5.24
C HIS A 560 -15.61 -5.98 -4.92
N MET A 561 -16.33 -5.51 -3.91
CA MET A 561 -16.27 -4.13 -3.42
C MET A 561 -16.12 -4.11 -1.90
N PRO A 562 -15.63 -3.01 -1.32
CA PRO A 562 -15.55 -2.86 0.13
C PRO A 562 -16.89 -3.12 0.80
N ALA A 563 -16.84 -3.63 2.04
CA ALA A 563 -18.04 -3.89 2.81
C ALA A 563 -18.86 -2.60 3.00
N LEU A 564 -20.17 -2.71 2.79
CA LEU A 564 -21.10 -1.62 3.04
C LEU A 564 -21.24 -1.36 4.54
N GLN A 565 -21.54 -0.12 4.92
CA GLN A 565 -21.85 0.26 6.31
C GLN A 565 -23.35 0.16 6.55
N ILE A 566 -23.76 -0.36 7.70
CA ILE A 566 -25.19 -0.50 8.04
C ILE A 566 -25.85 0.88 8.13
N GLY A 567 -27.03 1.02 7.55
CA GLY A 567 -27.84 2.24 7.66
C GLY A 567 -27.28 3.43 6.88
N GLN A 568 -26.27 3.24 6.02
CA GLN A 568 -25.71 4.28 5.18
C GLN A 568 -26.00 4.02 3.70
N LEU A 569 -26.58 5.03 3.02
CA LEU A 569 -26.73 5.01 1.57
C LEU A 569 -25.36 5.11 0.90
N THR A 570 -24.98 4.06 0.18
CA THR A 570 -23.69 3.99 -0.53
C THR A 570 -23.93 4.04 -2.02
N ARG A 571 -23.24 4.96 -2.72
CA ARG A 571 -23.25 5.06 -4.18
C ARG A 571 -22.02 4.38 -4.73
N HIS A 572 -22.23 3.40 -5.60
CA HIS A 572 -21.16 2.73 -6.31
C HIS A 572 -21.04 3.26 -7.74
N GLU A 573 -19.80 3.41 -8.17
CA GLU A 573 -19.42 3.77 -9.53
C GLU A 573 -18.33 2.80 -9.97
N ILE A 574 -18.68 1.87 -10.85
CA ILE A 574 -17.83 0.75 -11.26
C ILE A 574 -17.42 0.94 -12.71
N ASP A 575 -16.12 1.02 -12.97
CA ASP A 575 -15.60 1.08 -14.33
C ASP A 575 -15.81 -0.27 -15.05
N ILE A 576 -16.34 -0.20 -16.28
CA ILE A 576 -16.52 -1.34 -17.17
C ILE A 576 -15.23 -1.53 -17.98
N THR A 577 -14.17 -1.93 -17.27
CA THR A 577 -12.84 -2.25 -17.80
C THR A 577 -12.25 -3.45 -17.05
N GLU A 578 -11.30 -4.17 -17.64
CA GLU A 578 -10.80 -5.44 -17.11
C GLU A 578 -10.00 -5.36 -15.79
N HIS A 579 -9.44 -4.20 -15.46
CA HIS A 579 -8.39 -4.05 -14.43
C HIS A 579 -8.81 -4.47 -13.03
N GLU A 580 -10.09 -4.33 -12.74
CA GLU A 580 -10.68 -4.46 -11.41
C GLU A 580 -11.65 -5.65 -11.31
N TRP A 581 -11.90 -6.33 -12.42
CA TRP A 581 -12.79 -7.47 -12.52
C TRP A 581 -12.02 -8.78 -12.47
N LYS A 582 -12.70 -9.83 -12.00
CA LYS A 582 -12.12 -11.16 -11.84
C LYS A 582 -13.01 -12.23 -12.45
N HIS A 583 -12.39 -13.35 -12.80
CA HIS A 583 -13.12 -14.59 -13.06
C HIS A 583 -13.71 -15.14 -11.75
N LYS A 584 -14.63 -16.10 -11.87
CA LYS A 584 -15.26 -16.79 -10.72
C LYS A 584 -14.25 -17.48 -9.79
N ASP A 585 -13.06 -17.83 -10.29
CA ASP A 585 -11.95 -18.46 -9.57
C ASP A 585 -10.89 -17.46 -9.07
N ASP A 586 -11.26 -16.19 -8.93
CA ASP A 586 -10.43 -15.07 -8.45
C ASP A 586 -9.22 -14.69 -9.34
N ARG A 587 -9.05 -15.31 -10.51
CA ARG A 587 -8.02 -14.89 -11.46
C ARG A 587 -8.34 -13.50 -12.04
N PRO A 588 -7.32 -12.64 -12.26
CA PRO A 588 -7.52 -11.34 -12.89
C PRO A 588 -8.03 -11.51 -14.31
N MET A 589 -8.88 -10.58 -14.76
CA MET A 589 -9.39 -10.61 -16.13
C MET A 589 -8.41 -10.01 -17.13
N SER A 590 -8.32 -10.63 -18.31
CA SER A 590 -7.73 -10.00 -19.48
C SER A 590 -8.77 -9.12 -20.19
N ARG A 591 -8.32 -8.16 -21.01
CA ARG A 591 -9.24 -7.37 -21.86
C ARG A 591 -10.04 -8.29 -22.79
N GLU A 592 -9.40 -9.31 -23.36
CA GLU A 592 -10.04 -10.27 -24.25
C GLU A 592 -11.19 -11.00 -23.55
N ASP A 593 -10.93 -11.58 -22.37
CA ASP A 593 -11.96 -12.29 -21.59
C ASP A 593 -13.11 -11.36 -21.15
N PHE A 594 -12.79 -10.11 -20.83
CA PHE A 594 -13.78 -9.11 -20.44
C PHE A 594 -14.71 -8.75 -21.60
N MET A 595 -14.14 -8.49 -22.77
CA MET A 595 -14.88 -8.20 -24.00
C MET A 595 -15.72 -9.39 -24.47
N ASP A 596 -15.21 -10.62 -24.29
CA ASP A 596 -15.98 -11.83 -24.58
C ASP A 596 -17.26 -11.90 -23.73
N VAL A 597 -17.20 -11.56 -22.43
CA VAL A 597 -18.42 -11.52 -21.58
C VAL A 597 -19.42 -10.50 -22.11
N LEU A 598 -18.95 -9.33 -22.52
CA LEU A 598 -19.79 -8.22 -23.02
C LEU A 598 -20.39 -8.46 -24.41
N PHE A 599 -19.86 -9.40 -25.20
CA PHE A 599 -20.39 -9.73 -26.53
C PHE A 599 -21.89 -10.09 -26.50
N HIS A 600 -22.31 -10.84 -25.49
CA HIS A 600 -23.72 -11.17 -25.29
C HIS A 600 -24.01 -11.40 -23.81
N VAL A 601 -24.40 -10.33 -23.11
CA VAL A 601 -24.77 -10.38 -21.69
C VAL A 601 -26.13 -11.04 -21.51
N GLU A 602 -26.16 -12.12 -20.73
CA GLU A 602 -27.37 -12.85 -20.36
C GLU A 602 -28.07 -12.17 -19.16
N TYR A 603 -27.28 -11.77 -18.16
CA TYR A 603 -27.76 -11.04 -16.99
C TYR A 603 -26.65 -10.26 -16.29
N ILE A 604 -27.06 -9.22 -15.56
CA ILE A 604 -26.26 -8.49 -14.59
C ILE A 604 -26.98 -8.63 -13.24
N LEU A 605 -26.25 -9.11 -12.24
CA LEU A 605 -26.74 -9.29 -10.87
C LEU A 605 -26.03 -8.31 -9.94
N ILE A 606 -26.79 -7.62 -9.10
CA ILE A 606 -26.27 -6.78 -8.02
C ILE A 606 -26.72 -7.39 -6.70
N LYS A 607 -25.79 -7.67 -5.80
CA LYS A 607 -26.08 -8.34 -4.53
C LYS A 607 -27.11 -7.56 -3.72
N ALA A 608 -28.06 -8.29 -3.13
CA ALA A 608 -29.17 -7.76 -2.37
C ALA A 608 -29.15 -8.23 -0.90
N SER A 609 -28.53 -9.37 -0.60
CA SER A 609 -28.39 -9.89 0.76
C SER A 609 -27.09 -9.42 1.42
N HIS A 610 -27.20 -8.60 2.47
CA HIS A 610 -26.09 -7.96 3.18
C HIS A 610 -26.16 -8.17 4.69
N GLY A 611 -25.00 -8.23 5.35
CA GLY A 611 -24.91 -8.37 6.81
C GLY A 611 -25.51 -9.67 7.36
N SER A 612 -25.67 -9.73 8.68
CA SER A 612 -26.35 -10.81 9.39
C SER A 612 -27.69 -10.32 9.94
N VAL A 613 -28.73 -11.16 9.84
CA VAL A 613 -30.09 -10.81 10.27
C VAL A 613 -30.56 -9.51 9.61
N MET A 614 -30.48 -9.47 8.27
CA MET A 614 -30.93 -8.33 7.48
C MET A 614 -32.43 -8.11 7.67
N ARG A 615 -32.87 -6.86 7.78
CA ARG A 615 -34.29 -6.47 7.80
C ARG A 615 -34.80 -6.18 6.40
N HIS A 616 -34.08 -5.32 5.69
CA HIS A 616 -34.38 -5.01 4.30
C HIS A 616 -33.15 -4.46 3.57
N SER A 617 -33.16 -4.60 2.25
CA SER A 617 -32.20 -3.98 1.33
C SER A 617 -32.96 -3.10 0.34
N ARG A 618 -32.34 -2.00 -0.08
CA ARG A 618 -32.90 -1.03 -1.03
C ARG A 618 -31.89 -0.77 -2.15
N ILE A 619 -32.38 -0.64 -3.38
CA ILE A 619 -31.57 -0.28 -4.53
C ILE A 619 -32.25 0.82 -5.35
N SER A 620 -31.46 1.78 -5.82
CA SER A 620 -31.92 2.90 -6.65
C SER A 620 -30.78 3.44 -7.54
N GLU A 621 -31.05 4.48 -8.33
CA GLU A 621 -30.08 5.17 -9.20
C GLU A 621 -29.30 4.23 -10.16
N ILE A 622 -29.90 3.11 -10.59
CA ILE A 622 -29.24 2.12 -11.47
C ILE A 622 -29.08 2.71 -12.87
N THR A 623 -27.83 2.88 -13.29
CA THR A 623 -27.47 3.34 -14.63
C THR A 623 -26.27 2.58 -15.18
N LEU A 624 -26.27 2.28 -16.47
CA LEU A 624 -25.13 1.72 -17.20
C LEU A 624 -24.80 2.63 -18.39
N GLU A 625 -23.56 3.09 -18.47
CA GLU A 625 -23.12 3.95 -19.59
C GLU A 625 -22.71 3.11 -20.79
N VAL A 626 -23.33 3.37 -21.94
CA VAL A 626 -23.03 2.75 -23.24
C VAL A 626 -22.70 3.81 -24.27
N ALA A 627 -21.90 3.47 -25.27
CA ALA A 627 -21.58 4.36 -26.38
C ALA A 627 -22.63 4.27 -27.48
N GLU A 628 -23.11 5.42 -27.96
CA GLU A 628 -24.05 5.56 -29.07
C GLU A 628 -23.64 6.69 -30.00
N VAL A 629 -24.05 6.64 -31.27
CA VAL A 629 -23.80 7.72 -32.23
C VAL A 629 -24.55 8.97 -31.79
N GLY A 630 -23.83 10.08 -31.66
CA GLY A 630 -24.45 11.34 -31.26
C GLY A 630 -23.46 12.50 -31.19
N THR A 631 -24.01 13.69 -30.95
CA THR A 631 -23.23 14.92 -30.75
C THR A 631 -23.08 15.22 -29.27
N PRO A 632 -21.89 15.62 -28.78
CA PRO A 632 -21.68 15.97 -27.39
C PRO A 632 -22.63 17.07 -26.93
N SER A 633 -23.20 16.92 -25.74
CA SER A 633 -24.11 17.89 -25.12
C SER A 633 -23.68 18.15 -23.67
N LYS A 634 -24.36 19.07 -22.96
CA LYS A 634 -24.09 19.26 -21.52
C LYS A 634 -24.34 18.00 -20.69
N ASP A 635 -25.20 17.10 -21.17
CA ASP A 635 -25.61 15.88 -20.47
C ASP A 635 -24.96 14.61 -21.05
N SER A 636 -24.20 14.72 -22.14
CA SER A 636 -23.63 13.59 -22.87
C SER A 636 -22.18 13.86 -23.27
N GLU A 637 -21.25 13.21 -22.58
CA GLU A 637 -19.81 13.29 -22.83
C GLU A 637 -19.41 12.42 -24.03
N ILE A 638 -18.22 12.68 -24.59
CA ILE A 638 -17.64 11.85 -25.65
C ILE A 638 -17.33 10.45 -25.09
N ALA A 639 -17.66 9.41 -25.85
CA ALA A 639 -17.34 8.04 -25.48
C ALA A 639 -15.90 7.69 -25.87
N HIS A 640 -15.02 7.60 -24.87
CA HIS A 640 -13.64 7.16 -25.01
C HIS A 640 -13.48 5.65 -24.84
N GLN A 641 -12.33 5.09 -25.27
CA GLN A 641 -11.94 3.68 -25.11
C GLN A 641 -12.78 2.67 -25.92
N ILE A 642 -13.55 3.13 -26.90
CA ILE A 642 -14.26 2.26 -27.83
C ILE A 642 -13.37 1.98 -29.03
N GLU A 643 -13.09 0.72 -29.34
CA GLU A 643 -12.29 0.36 -30.51
C GLU A 643 -13.11 0.44 -31.80
N LYS A 644 -12.44 0.80 -32.89
CA LYS A 644 -12.91 0.70 -34.26
C LYS A 644 -11.87 -0.10 -35.04
N CYS A 645 -12.22 -1.33 -35.40
CA CYS A 645 -11.34 -2.29 -36.03
C CYS A 645 -11.39 -2.21 -37.56
N ASP A 646 -10.26 -2.50 -38.20
CA ASP A 646 -10.22 -2.74 -39.64
C ASP A 646 -10.67 -4.17 -39.92
N CYS A 647 -11.96 -4.34 -40.21
CA CYS A 647 -12.57 -5.67 -40.34
C CYS A 647 -12.27 -6.34 -41.70
N PRO A 648 -11.92 -7.64 -41.70
CA PRO A 648 -11.72 -8.39 -42.92
C PRO A 648 -13.05 -8.62 -43.66
N LEU A 649 -12.95 -9.04 -44.92
CA LEU A 649 -14.11 -9.31 -45.77
C LEU A 649 -15.09 -10.28 -45.10
N GLY A 650 -16.36 -9.91 -45.07
CA GLY A 650 -17.44 -10.69 -44.47
C GLY A 650 -17.78 -10.31 -43.02
N TYR A 651 -16.98 -9.44 -42.39
CA TYR A 651 -17.19 -8.97 -41.01
C TYR A 651 -17.44 -7.46 -40.96
N ALA A 652 -18.24 -7.03 -39.99
CA ALA A 652 -18.63 -5.64 -39.75
C ALA A 652 -18.82 -5.38 -38.24
N GLY A 653 -19.12 -4.13 -37.89
CA GLY A 653 -19.23 -3.69 -36.49
C GLY A 653 -17.98 -2.95 -36.00
N LEU A 654 -18.02 -2.45 -34.77
CA LEU A 654 -16.92 -1.68 -34.18
C LEU A 654 -15.72 -2.58 -33.85
N SER A 655 -16.00 -3.81 -33.42
CA SER A 655 -15.03 -4.83 -33.05
C SER A 655 -14.98 -6.00 -34.05
N CYS A 656 -15.62 -5.90 -35.22
CA CYS A 656 -15.81 -7.02 -36.16
C CYS A 656 -16.71 -8.15 -35.60
N GLU A 657 -17.64 -7.76 -34.73
CA GLU A 657 -18.55 -8.61 -34.00
C GLU A 657 -19.77 -9.05 -34.82
N GLU A 658 -20.05 -8.39 -35.94
CA GLU A 658 -21.19 -8.64 -36.82
C GLU A 658 -20.75 -9.25 -38.15
N CYS A 659 -21.66 -9.93 -38.85
CA CYS A 659 -21.42 -10.30 -40.24
C CYS A 659 -21.78 -9.13 -41.16
N ALA A 660 -20.92 -8.86 -42.13
CA ALA A 660 -21.19 -7.84 -43.14
C ALA A 660 -22.42 -8.22 -43.98
N ALA A 661 -23.06 -7.22 -44.60
CA ALA A 661 -24.20 -7.45 -45.49
C ALA A 661 -23.86 -8.51 -46.55
N GLY A 662 -24.76 -9.50 -46.71
CA GLY A 662 -24.55 -10.65 -47.62
C GLY A 662 -23.74 -11.80 -47.03
N PHE A 663 -23.48 -11.78 -45.71
CA PHE A 663 -22.86 -12.87 -44.97
C PHE A 663 -23.71 -13.24 -43.75
N TYR A 664 -23.68 -14.51 -43.35
CA TYR A 664 -24.33 -15.02 -42.14
C TYR A 664 -23.35 -15.80 -41.29
N ARG A 665 -23.66 -15.94 -40.00
CA ARG A 665 -22.81 -16.61 -39.02
C ARG A 665 -23.05 -18.11 -39.03
N LEU A 666 -22.06 -18.86 -39.46
CA LEU A 666 -22.07 -20.32 -39.37
C LEU A 666 -21.53 -20.76 -38.01
N SER A 667 -22.40 -21.24 -37.11
CA SER A 667 -22.04 -21.73 -35.77
C SER A 667 -20.99 -22.85 -35.83
N VAL A 668 -20.12 -22.91 -34.81
CA VAL A 668 -19.12 -23.97 -34.64
C VAL A 668 -19.77 -25.36 -34.59
N HIS A 669 -20.94 -25.46 -33.97
CA HIS A 669 -21.72 -26.71 -33.88
C HIS A 669 -22.29 -27.17 -35.23
N ALA A 670 -22.39 -26.26 -36.20
CA ALA A 670 -22.86 -26.51 -37.56
C ALA A 670 -21.71 -26.68 -38.57
N GLY A 671 -20.49 -26.94 -38.10
CA GLY A 671 -19.31 -27.19 -38.94
C GLY A 671 -18.51 -25.95 -39.32
N GLY A 672 -18.79 -24.78 -38.72
CA GLY A 672 -17.95 -23.58 -38.87
C GLY A 672 -16.61 -23.72 -38.14
N ALA A 673 -15.55 -23.11 -38.68
CA ALA A 673 -14.30 -23.00 -37.95
C ALA A 673 -14.53 -22.11 -36.70
N ALA A 674 -14.01 -22.52 -35.55
CA ALA A 674 -14.10 -21.71 -34.34
C ALA A 674 -13.21 -20.46 -34.47
N SER A 675 -13.77 -19.27 -34.26
CA SER A 675 -12.96 -18.11 -33.93
C SER A 675 -12.31 -18.32 -32.55
N ARG A 676 -11.31 -17.49 -32.21
CA ARG A 676 -10.64 -17.57 -30.89
C ARG A 676 -11.61 -17.46 -29.71
N ALA A 677 -12.68 -16.68 -29.87
CA ALA A 677 -13.73 -16.53 -28.87
C ALA A 677 -14.86 -17.58 -28.98
N GLY A 678 -14.73 -18.58 -29.86
CA GLY A 678 -15.68 -19.69 -29.98
C GLY A 678 -17.01 -19.33 -30.65
N PHE A 679 -17.12 -18.17 -31.29
CA PHE A 679 -18.27 -17.82 -32.12
C PHE A 679 -18.02 -18.17 -33.59
N GLY A 680 -19.09 -18.43 -34.34
CA GLY A 680 -19.04 -18.91 -35.71
C GLY A 680 -18.38 -17.97 -36.72
N THR A 681 -17.94 -18.50 -37.86
CA THR A 681 -17.40 -17.72 -38.98
C THR A 681 -18.49 -17.09 -39.84
N CYS A 682 -18.25 -15.88 -40.35
CA CYS A 682 -19.14 -15.25 -41.32
C CYS A 682 -18.88 -15.83 -42.72
N VAL A 683 -19.91 -16.44 -43.30
CA VAL A 683 -19.85 -17.07 -44.63
C VAL A 683 -20.87 -16.39 -45.54
N ARG A 684 -20.57 -16.33 -46.84
CA ARG A 684 -21.44 -15.65 -47.81
C ARG A 684 -22.81 -16.33 -47.88
N CYS A 685 -23.86 -15.54 -48.00
CA CYS A 685 -25.22 -16.02 -48.21
C CYS A 685 -25.32 -16.92 -49.45
N GLN A 686 -26.01 -18.06 -49.32
CA GLN A 686 -26.16 -19.06 -50.37
C GLN A 686 -27.58 -19.06 -50.93
N CYS A 687 -27.98 -17.94 -51.54
CA CYS A 687 -29.34 -17.72 -52.06
C CYS A 687 -29.51 -18.17 -53.52
N ASN A 688 -28.75 -19.18 -53.95
CA ASN A 688 -28.73 -19.71 -55.31
C ASN A 688 -28.59 -18.66 -56.42
N GLY A 689 -27.98 -17.48 -56.17
CA GLY A 689 -27.87 -16.40 -57.17
C GLY A 689 -29.14 -15.54 -57.36
N HIS A 690 -30.15 -15.73 -56.51
CA HIS A 690 -31.42 -15.01 -56.55
C HIS A 690 -31.60 -14.01 -55.40
N SER A 691 -30.62 -13.91 -54.50
CA SER A 691 -30.49 -12.80 -53.57
C SER A 691 -29.02 -12.64 -53.18
N ASP A 692 -28.61 -11.42 -52.86
CA ASP A 692 -27.31 -11.08 -52.30
C ASP A 692 -27.37 -10.85 -50.78
N SER A 693 -28.55 -10.94 -50.18
CA SER A 693 -28.80 -10.69 -48.76
C SER A 693 -29.52 -11.86 -48.10
N CYS A 694 -29.08 -12.18 -46.88
CA CYS A 694 -29.74 -13.14 -46.01
C CYS A 694 -29.65 -12.65 -44.57
N ASP A 695 -30.54 -13.18 -43.74
CA ASP A 695 -30.53 -12.93 -42.31
C ASP A 695 -29.23 -13.46 -41.68
N PRO A 696 -28.50 -12.63 -40.91
CA PRO A 696 -27.15 -12.94 -40.46
C PRO A 696 -27.09 -14.05 -39.40
N GLU A 697 -28.20 -14.41 -38.75
CA GLU A 697 -28.25 -15.48 -37.75
C GLU A 697 -28.90 -16.76 -38.29
N THR A 698 -29.97 -16.63 -39.06
CA THR A 698 -30.79 -17.77 -39.54
C THR A 698 -30.39 -18.27 -40.93
N ALA A 699 -29.55 -17.53 -41.65
CA ALA A 699 -29.14 -17.81 -43.03
C ALA A 699 -30.28 -17.78 -44.08
N VAL A 700 -31.47 -17.30 -43.70
CA VAL A 700 -32.64 -17.23 -44.58
C VAL A 700 -32.49 -16.03 -45.52
N CYS A 701 -32.55 -16.29 -46.82
CA CYS A 701 -32.43 -15.29 -47.86
C CYS A 701 -33.57 -14.28 -47.83
N GLN A 702 -33.22 -13.00 -47.94
CA GLN A 702 -34.17 -11.91 -47.93
C GLN A 702 -34.43 -11.45 -49.37
N ASN A 703 -35.67 -11.05 -49.66
CA ASN A 703 -36.07 -10.47 -50.96
C ASN A 703 -35.65 -11.32 -52.18
N CYS A 704 -36.01 -12.61 -52.21
CA CYS A 704 -35.75 -13.50 -53.33
C CYS A 704 -36.23 -12.88 -54.67
N GLN A 705 -35.29 -12.64 -55.57
CA GLN A 705 -35.51 -12.08 -56.90
C GLN A 705 -35.84 -13.16 -57.93
N HIS A 706 -36.10 -12.75 -59.17
CA HIS A 706 -36.37 -13.63 -60.31
C HIS A 706 -37.55 -14.60 -60.07
N ASN A 707 -38.57 -14.15 -59.31
CA ASN A 707 -39.77 -14.94 -58.97
C ASN A 707 -39.45 -16.27 -58.28
N THR A 708 -38.41 -16.28 -57.44
CA THR A 708 -38.07 -17.40 -56.56
C THR A 708 -38.61 -17.19 -55.14
N VAL A 709 -38.70 -18.27 -54.37
CA VAL A 709 -39.14 -18.30 -52.98
C VAL A 709 -38.45 -19.48 -52.27
N GLY A 710 -38.61 -19.59 -50.95
CA GLY A 710 -37.90 -20.56 -50.11
C GLY A 710 -36.74 -19.92 -49.35
N ASP A 711 -36.22 -20.62 -48.35
CA ASP A 711 -35.24 -20.06 -47.42
C ASP A 711 -33.90 -19.74 -48.10
N LYS A 712 -33.63 -20.38 -49.25
CA LYS A 712 -32.46 -20.16 -50.10
C LYS A 712 -32.83 -19.70 -51.50
N CYS A 713 -34.06 -19.23 -51.71
CA CYS A 713 -34.57 -18.89 -53.03
C CYS A 713 -34.49 -20.07 -54.03
N GLU A 714 -34.68 -21.29 -53.53
CA GLU A 714 -34.41 -22.55 -54.24
C GLU A 714 -35.59 -23.08 -55.08
N ARG A 715 -36.75 -22.43 -55.02
CA ARG A 715 -37.97 -22.85 -55.73
C ARG A 715 -38.66 -21.67 -56.39
N CYS A 716 -39.42 -21.91 -57.46
CA CYS A 716 -40.21 -20.86 -58.08
C CYS A 716 -41.42 -20.48 -57.23
N ALA A 717 -41.74 -19.18 -57.21
CA ALA A 717 -42.93 -18.64 -56.58
C ALA A 717 -44.20 -19.16 -57.27
N ALA A 718 -45.34 -19.11 -56.55
CA ALA A 718 -46.61 -19.55 -57.10
C ALA A 718 -46.96 -18.80 -58.41
N GLY A 719 -47.33 -19.54 -59.45
CA GLY A 719 -47.57 -19.00 -60.80
C GLY A 719 -46.33 -18.98 -61.70
N PHE A 720 -45.21 -19.52 -61.25
CA PHE A 720 -43.99 -19.72 -62.03
C PHE A 720 -43.52 -21.19 -61.93
N TYR A 721 -42.86 -21.68 -62.99
CA TYR A 721 -42.27 -23.02 -63.06
C TYR A 721 -40.85 -22.98 -63.63
N GLY A 722 -40.07 -24.01 -63.34
CA GLY A 722 -38.70 -24.16 -63.82
C GLY A 722 -37.78 -24.78 -62.77
N VAL A 723 -36.48 -24.83 -63.11
CA VAL A 723 -35.42 -25.39 -62.26
C VAL A 723 -34.45 -24.27 -61.92
N VAL A 724 -34.30 -24.00 -60.62
CA VAL A 724 -33.42 -22.95 -60.09
C VAL A 724 -31.96 -23.38 -60.21
N ARG A 725 -31.18 -22.64 -61.00
CA ARG A 725 -29.75 -22.84 -61.29
C ARG A 725 -28.91 -21.58 -61.05
N GLY A 726 -29.55 -20.45 -60.75
CA GLY A 726 -28.93 -19.16 -60.47
C GLY A 726 -28.93 -18.17 -61.62
N PHE A 727 -29.82 -18.35 -62.59
CA PHE A 727 -30.04 -17.42 -63.70
C PHE A 727 -31.33 -16.65 -63.54
N THR A 728 -31.38 -15.44 -64.12
CA THR A 728 -32.55 -14.54 -64.04
C THR A 728 -33.83 -15.12 -64.65
N ASP A 729 -33.70 -16.11 -65.53
CA ASP A 729 -34.79 -16.72 -66.32
C ASP A 729 -35.16 -18.15 -65.87
N ASP A 730 -34.63 -18.60 -64.73
CA ASP A 730 -34.89 -19.95 -64.23
C ASP A 730 -36.38 -20.21 -63.91
N CYS A 731 -37.11 -19.19 -63.46
CA CYS A 731 -38.54 -19.27 -63.16
C CYS A 731 -39.39 -18.54 -64.19
N LYS A 732 -40.08 -19.32 -65.02
CA LYS A 732 -40.93 -18.83 -66.11
C LYS A 732 -42.39 -18.79 -65.68
N PRO A 733 -43.17 -17.77 -66.09
CA PRO A 733 -44.58 -17.69 -65.74
C PRO A 733 -45.38 -18.86 -66.33
N CYS A 734 -46.34 -19.38 -65.57
CA CYS A 734 -47.24 -20.44 -66.01
C CYS A 734 -48.15 -19.96 -67.17
N ALA A 735 -48.14 -20.68 -68.29
CA ALA A 735 -49.09 -20.50 -69.38
C ALA A 735 -50.23 -21.52 -69.22
N CYS A 736 -51.39 -21.06 -68.77
CA CYS A 736 -52.52 -21.92 -68.40
C CYS A 736 -53.84 -21.23 -68.77
N PRO A 737 -54.24 -21.14 -70.05
CA PRO A 737 -53.63 -21.76 -71.24
C PRO A 737 -52.62 -20.90 -72.00
N LEU A 738 -52.73 -19.57 -71.93
CA LEU A 738 -51.79 -18.63 -72.54
C LEU A 738 -51.28 -17.63 -71.50
N LEU A 739 -50.13 -17.00 -71.78
CA LEU A 739 -49.55 -15.95 -70.93
C LEU A 739 -50.31 -14.61 -71.02
N ASN A 740 -51.07 -14.41 -72.11
CA ASN A 740 -51.66 -13.12 -72.44
C ASN A 740 -52.87 -12.80 -71.55
N PRO A 741 -52.95 -11.60 -70.93
CA PRO A 741 -54.11 -11.16 -70.15
C PRO A 741 -55.49 -11.25 -70.83
N GLU A 742 -55.58 -11.24 -72.16
CA GLU A 742 -56.86 -11.44 -72.87
C GLU A 742 -57.45 -12.86 -72.67
N ASN A 743 -56.58 -13.83 -72.36
CA ASN A 743 -56.97 -15.19 -71.98
C ASN A 743 -56.78 -15.43 -70.46
N LYS A 744 -56.27 -14.44 -69.71
CA LYS A 744 -56.31 -14.46 -68.25
C LYS A 744 -57.69 -14.03 -67.82
N TYR A 745 -58.33 -14.90 -67.05
CA TYR A 745 -59.68 -14.71 -66.56
C TYR A 745 -59.74 -13.54 -65.58
N ASN A 746 -59.98 -12.32 -66.08
CA ASN A 746 -60.31 -11.17 -65.26
C ASN A 746 -61.57 -10.46 -65.79
N LYS A 747 -62.74 -11.05 -65.49
CA LYS A 747 -63.99 -10.30 -65.26
C LYS A 747 -65.12 -11.21 -64.75
N TYR A 748 -65.05 -11.65 -63.49
CA TYR A 748 -66.27 -11.95 -62.73
C TYR A 748 -66.26 -11.11 -61.47
N VAL A 749 -67.01 -10.01 -61.50
CA VAL A 749 -67.43 -9.28 -60.31
C VAL A 749 -68.68 -10.00 -59.81
N THR A 750 -68.58 -10.78 -58.74
CA THR A 750 -69.77 -11.22 -58.00
C THR A 750 -70.09 -10.16 -56.97
N HIS A 751 -71.17 -9.41 -57.18
CA HIS A 751 -71.76 -8.57 -56.13
C HIS A 751 -72.46 -9.48 -55.11
N THR A 752 -71.80 -9.74 -53.98
CA THR A 752 -72.51 -10.08 -52.73
C THR A 752 -72.22 -8.98 -51.72
N HIS A 753 -73.27 -8.53 -51.04
CA HIS A 753 -73.18 -7.50 -50.01
C HIS A 753 -72.15 -7.94 -48.95
N THR A 754 -71.12 -7.11 -48.77
CA THR A 754 -70.19 -7.00 -47.62
C THR A 754 -68.74 -7.47 -47.74
N HIS A 755 -68.26 -8.15 -48.78
CA HIS A 755 -66.81 -8.25 -49.03
C HIS A 755 -66.45 -8.50 -50.50
N THR A 756 -65.61 -7.65 -51.09
CA THR A 756 -64.97 -7.87 -52.40
C THR A 756 -63.88 -8.92 -52.27
N HIS A 757 -64.20 -10.18 -52.56
CA HIS A 757 -63.21 -11.25 -52.64
C HIS A 757 -62.62 -11.30 -54.07
N PHE A 758 -61.40 -10.78 -54.25
CA PHE A 758 -60.63 -10.97 -55.48
C PHE A 758 -60.05 -12.39 -55.48
N SER A 759 -60.80 -13.39 -55.94
CA SER A 759 -60.20 -14.69 -56.27
C SER A 759 -59.56 -14.61 -57.67
N CYS A 760 -58.35 -14.07 -57.74
CA CYS A 760 -57.50 -14.33 -58.89
C CYS A 760 -57.10 -15.81 -58.81
N ALA A 761 -57.78 -16.68 -59.57
CA ALA A 761 -57.16 -17.93 -60.01
C ALA A 761 -56.04 -17.55 -60.99
N ASN A 762 -54.95 -16.97 -60.48
CA ASN A 762 -53.70 -16.96 -61.22
C ASN A 762 -53.32 -18.43 -61.32
N PRO A 763 -53.29 -19.03 -62.51
CA PRO A 763 -53.19 -20.47 -62.62
C PRO A 763 -51.87 -20.93 -62.01
N THR A 764 -51.97 -21.56 -60.85
CA THR A 764 -50.85 -22.25 -60.24
C THR A 764 -50.52 -23.44 -61.13
N CYS A 765 -49.24 -23.65 -61.36
CA CYS A 765 -48.76 -24.81 -62.08
C CYS A 765 -47.65 -25.49 -61.31
N GLN A 766 -47.54 -26.80 -61.50
CA GLN A 766 -46.48 -27.62 -60.95
C GLN A 766 -45.51 -27.98 -62.07
N THR A 767 -44.21 -27.85 -61.80
CA THR A 767 -43.16 -28.27 -62.74
C THR A 767 -43.28 -29.78 -63.00
N GLU A 768 -43.27 -30.17 -64.27
CA GLU A 768 -43.33 -31.56 -64.74
C GLU A 768 -42.18 -31.77 -65.75
N GLY A 769 -40.99 -32.14 -65.27
CA GLY A 769 -39.77 -32.24 -66.08
C GLY A 769 -38.89 -30.98 -66.03
N PHE A 770 -37.97 -30.82 -67.00
CA PHE A 770 -37.00 -29.70 -67.01
C PHE A 770 -37.56 -28.38 -67.56
N SER A 771 -38.56 -28.43 -68.43
CA SER A 771 -39.05 -27.26 -69.17
C SER A 771 -40.57 -27.26 -69.39
N ASP A 772 -41.30 -28.09 -68.65
CA ASP A 772 -42.72 -28.34 -68.87
C ASP A 772 -43.47 -28.26 -67.52
N HIS A 773 -44.77 -27.98 -67.57
CA HIS A 773 -45.60 -27.65 -66.41
C HIS A 773 -47.02 -28.16 -66.56
N ARG A 774 -47.67 -28.44 -65.44
CA ARG A 774 -49.09 -28.81 -65.39
C ARG A 774 -49.85 -27.82 -64.55
N CYS A 775 -50.95 -27.28 -65.08
CA CYS A 775 -51.82 -26.40 -64.32
C CYS A 775 -52.55 -27.21 -63.25
N THR A 776 -52.50 -26.75 -62.00
CA THR A 776 -53.04 -27.50 -60.85
C THR A 776 -54.51 -27.17 -60.59
N SER A 777 -55.04 -26.13 -61.20
CA SER A 777 -56.43 -25.71 -61.03
C SER A 777 -56.95 -25.08 -62.32
N CYS A 778 -57.56 -25.91 -63.19
CA CYS A 778 -58.28 -25.40 -64.35
C CYS A 778 -59.62 -24.79 -63.92
N PRO A 779 -60.00 -23.61 -64.44
CA PRO A 779 -61.32 -23.05 -64.23
C PRO A 779 -62.44 -23.99 -64.69
N GLU A 780 -63.64 -23.80 -64.16
CA GLU A 780 -64.82 -24.56 -64.55
C GLU A 780 -65.03 -24.50 -66.07
N GLY A 781 -65.22 -25.66 -66.70
CA GLY A 781 -65.36 -25.79 -68.15
C GLY A 781 -64.05 -25.91 -68.93
N TYR A 782 -62.89 -25.87 -68.28
CA TYR A 782 -61.58 -26.07 -68.91
C TYR A 782 -60.92 -27.36 -68.40
N GLU A 783 -60.21 -28.06 -69.28
CA GLU A 783 -59.45 -29.26 -68.97
C GLU A 783 -58.18 -29.36 -69.84
N GLY A 784 -57.34 -30.35 -69.55
CA GLY A 784 -56.04 -30.52 -70.22
C GLY A 784 -54.87 -30.13 -69.32
N LYS A 785 -53.66 -30.46 -69.77
CA LYS A 785 -52.43 -30.25 -68.97
C LYS A 785 -52.18 -28.77 -68.70
N HIS A 786 -52.52 -27.94 -69.68
CA HIS A 786 -52.40 -26.49 -69.68
C HIS A 786 -53.76 -25.79 -69.63
N CYS A 787 -54.85 -26.48 -69.29
CA CYS A 787 -56.22 -25.96 -69.41
C CYS A 787 -56.57 -25.51 -70.85
N GLU A 788 -55.97 -26.17 -71.82
CA GLU A 788 -55.97 -25.80 -73.24
C GLU A 788 -57.20 -26.32 -74.01
N ARG A 789 -58.05 -27.12 -73.35
CA ARG A 789 -59.25 -27.74 -73.92
C ARG A 789 -60.48 -27.44 -73.08
N CYS A 790 -61.67 -27.59 -73.66
CA CYS A 790 -62.92 -27.46 -72.93
C CYS A 790 -63.34 -28.80 -72.33
N ALA A 791 -63.75 -28.76 -71.06
CA ALA A 791 -64.27 -29.92 -70.34
C ALA A 791 -65.59 -30.40 -70.96
N PRO A 792 -65.98 -31.67 -70.73
CA PRO A 792 -67.27 -32.17 -71.19
C PRO A 792 -68.43 -31.26 -70.76
N GLY A 793 -69.21 -30.77 -71.74
CA GLY A 793 -70.33 -29.86 -71.53
C GLY A 793 -70.03 -28.41 -71.93
N PHE A 794 -68.79 -28.11 -72.36
CA PHE A 794 -68.35 -26.80 -72.82
C PHE A 794 -67.75 -26.88 -74.23
N HIS A 795 -67.74 -25.76 -74.94
CA HIS A 795 -67.19 -25.65 -76.30
C HIS A 795 -66.36 -24.38 -76.50
N GLY A 796 -65.42 -24.43 -77.44
CA GLY A 796 -64.59 -23.28 -77.83
C GLY A 796 -63.13 -23.67 -78.05
N ASN A 797 -62.25 -22.68 -78.13
CA ASN A 797 -60.80 -22.91 -78.25
C ASN A 797 -60.01 -21.96 -77.33
N PRO A 798 -59.62 -22.41 -76.12
CA PRO A 798 -58.83 -21.61 -75.16
C PRO A 798 -57.40 -21.30 -75.61
N SER A 799 -56.89 -22.00 -76.61
CA SER A 799 -55.48 -21.91 -77.06
C SER A 799 -55.22 -20.77 -78.04
N VAL A 800 -56.26 -20.04 -78.46
CA VAL A 800 -56.12 -18.86 -79.33
C VAL A 800 -56.41 -17.58 -78.56
N LEU A 801 -55.78 -16.48 -78.96
CA LEU A 801 -56.01 -15.17 -78.37
C LEU A 801 -57.50 -14.78 -78.41
N GLY A 802 -58.06 -14.43 -77.25
CA GLY A 802 -59.48 -14.11 -77.05
C GLY A 802 -60.43 -15.31 -76.97
N GLY A 803 -59.93 -16.53 -77.15
CA GLY A 803 -60.72 -17.76 -77.11
C GLY A 803 -61.02 -18.23 -75.68
N ARG A 804 -62.24 -18.76 -75.46
CA ARG A 804 -62.72 -19.26 -74.16
C ARG A 804 -63.63 -20.48 -74.32
N CYS A 805 -63.80 -21.22 -73.23
CA CYS A 805 -64.81 -22.28 -73.14
C CYS A 805 -66.15 -21.68 -72.69
N GLU A 806 -67.20 -21.95 -73.45
CA GLU A 806 -68.56 -21.55 -73.13
C GLU A 806 -69.43 -22.79 -72.92
N GLU A 807 -70.31 -22.74 -71.92
CA GLU A 807 -71.21 -23.84 -71.59
C GLU A 807 -72.15 -24.14 -72.76
N CYS A 808 -72.31 -25.43 -73.08
CA CYS A 808 -73.21 -25.89 -74.11
C CYS A 808 -74.65 -25.85 -73.62
N LYS A 809 -75.43 -24.91 -74.14
CA LYS A 809 -76.84 -24.74 -73.83
C LYS A 809 -77.73 -25.65 -74.68
N CYS A 810 -77.48 -26.96 -74.66
CA CYS A 810 -78.28 -27.93 -75.40
C CYS A 810 -79.69 -28.00 -74.82
N ASP A 811 -80.71 -27.94 -75.69
CA ASP A 811 -82.10 -28.06 -75.29
C ASP A 811 -82.38 -29.46 -74.73
N ALA A 812 -82.99 -29.51 -73.54
CA ALA A 812 -83.22 -30.75 -72.80
C ALA A 812 -84.15 -31.74 -73.54
N TYR A 813 -84.98 -31.25 -74.47
CA TYR A 813 -85.96 -32.04 -75.20
C TYR A 813 -85.52 -32.33 -76.65
N GLY A 814 -84.87 -31.36 -77.28
CA GLY A 814 -84.42 -31.43 -78.66
C GLY A 814 -83.08 -32.13 -78.88
N ALA A 815 -82.21 -32.20 -77.86
CA ALA A 815 -80.92 -32.87 -77.93
C ALA A 815 -80.93 -34.28 -77.31
N PHE A 816 -80.01 -35.14 -77.76
CA PHE A 816 -79.68 -36.37 -77.03
C PHE A 816 -78.92 -36.02 -75.73
N PRO A 817 -79.01 -36.83 -74.65
CA PRO A 817 -78.24 -36.65 -73.42
C PRO A 817 -76.77 -37.06 -73.62
N THR A 818 -76.11 -36.43 -74.59
CA THR A 818 -74.71 -36.58 -74.96
C THR A 818 -74.07 -35.20 -74.99
N VAL A 819 -72.78 -35.13 -74.69
CA VAL A 819 -72.01 -33.89 -74.72
C VAL A 819 -72.05 -33.27 -76.12
N CYS A 820 -72.14 -31.93 -76.19
CA CYS A 820 -72.00 -31.15 -77.43
C CYS A 820 -70.62 -31.34 -78.07
N ASP A 821 -70.48 -30.97 -79.35
CA ASP A 821 -69.18 -30.91 -79.99
C ASP A 821 -68.28 -29.85 -79.31
N PRO A 822 -67.06 -30.22 -78.84
CA PRO A 822 -66.23 -29.36 -78.00
C PRO A 822 -65.59 -28.17 -78.73
N ARG A 823 -65.65 -28.09 -80.08
CA ARG A 823 -65.13 -26.93 -80.84
C ARG A 823 -66.24 -26.03 -81.34
N SER A 824 -67.31 -26.61 -81.87
CA SER A 824 -68.41 -25.89 -82.50
C SER A 824 -69.57 -25.59 -81.56
N GLY A 825 -69.71 -26.33 -80.45
CA GLY A 825 -70.87 -26.24 -79.55
C GLY A 825 -72.12 -26.92 -80.09
N GLN A 826 -72.01 -27.60 -81.22
CA GLN A 826 -73.15 -28.26 -81.85
C GLN A 826 -73.64 -29.40 -80.96
N CYS A 827 -74.86 -29.26 -80.46
CA CYS A 827 -75.57 -30.31 -79.75
C CYS A 827 -76.02 -31.39 -80.73
N ARG A 828 -76.01 -32.66 -80.29
CA ARG A 828 -76.49 -33.77 -81.11
C ARG A 828 -78.02 -33.80 -81.08
N CYS A 829 -78.65 -33.25 -82.10
CA CYS A 829 -80.11 -33.13 -82.15
C CYS A 829 -80.79 -34.48 -82.37
N ARG A 830 -81.92 -34.67 -81.70
CA ARG A 830 -82.82 -35.79 -81.96
C ARG A 830 -83.48 -35.60 -83.33
N PRO A 831 -83.91 -36.69 -84.00
CA PRO A 831 -84.64 -36.59 -85.25
C PRO A 831 -85.83 -35.64 -85.12
N GLY A 832 -85.90 -34.61 -85.97
CA GLY A 832 -86.94 -33.57 -85.94
C GLY A 832 -86.59 -32.29 -85.18
N ALA A 833 -85.43 -32.21 -84.51
CA ALA A 833 -84.87 -30.96 -83.97
C ALA A 833 -83.60 -30.54 -84.73
N SER A 834 -83.33 -29.24 -84.77
CA SER A 834 -82.26 -28.59 -85.52
C SER A 834 -81.74 -27.35 -84.79
N GLY A 835 -80.71 -26.71 -85.35
CA GLY A 835 -80.04 -25.56 -84.72
C GLY A 835 -78.88 -25.99 -83.81
N LEU A 836 -78.06 -25.02 -83.41
CA LEU A 836 -76.84 -25.25 -82.63
C LEU A 836 -77.14 -25.92 -81.27
N LYS A 837 -78.21 -25.46 -80.63
CA LYS A 837 -78.68 -25.93 -79.32
C LYS A 837 -79.74 -27.02 -79.42
N CYS A 838 -80.17 -27.39 -80.63
CA CYS A 838 -81.32 -28.26 -80.87
C CYS A 838 -82.65 -27.70 -80.35
N ASP A 839 -82.76 -26.38 -80.23
CA ASP A 839 -83.94 -25.65 -79.79
C ASP A 839 -84.94 -25.34 -80.92
N GLN A 840 -84.55 -25.60 -82.18
CA GLN A 840 -85.40 -25.34 -83.35
C GLN A 840 -86.07 -26.63 -83.82
N CYS A 841 -87.40 -26.66 -83.86
CA CYS A 841 -88.12 -27.80 -84.42
C CYS A 841 -88.09 -27.75 -85.96
N MET A 842 -87.71 -28.85 -86.60
CA MET A 842 -87.73 -28.95 -88.07
C MET A 842 -89.17 -28.85 -88.59
N GLU A 843 -89.33 -28.36 -89.83
CA GLU A 843 -90.65 -28.33 -90.46
C GLU A 843 -91.34 -29.70 -90.35
N ARG A 844 -92.62 -29.70 -89.97
CA ARG A 844 -93.46 -30.91 -89.77
C ARG A 844 -93.15 -31.74 -88.51
N HIS A 845 -92.54 -31.15 -87.50
CA HIS A 845 -92.33 -31.74 -86.17
C HIS A 845 -92.82 -30.81 -85.06
N VAL A 846 -93.23 -31.36 -83.91
CA VAL A 846 -93.57 -30.62 -82.69
C VAL A 846 -92.62 -31.03 -81.57
N CYS A 847 -91.92 -30.07 -80.98
CA CYS A 847 -90.90 -30.26 -79.96
C CYS A 847 -91.44 -29.78 -78.60
N GLY A 848 -91.42 -30.65 -77.58
CA GLY A 848 -91.90 -30.29 -76.25
C GLY A 848 -91.57 -31.35 -75.18
N PRO A 849 -92.08 -31.20 -73.95
CA PRO A 849 -91.75 -32.10 -72.83
C PRO A 849 -92.19 -33.55 -73.02
N GLN A 850 -93.04 -33.82 -74.02
CA GLN A 850 -93.54 -35.14 -74.39
C GLN A 850 -92.63 -35.84 -75.44
N GLY A 851 -91.54 -35.21 -75.88
CA GLY A 851 -90.66 -35.69 -76.96
C GLY A 851 -90.84 -34.94 -78.29
N ILE A 852 -90.17 -35.40 -79.35
CA ILE A 852 -90.31 -34.86 -80.71
C ILE A 852 -91.25 -35.77 -81.50
N VAL A 853 -92.36 -35.22 -81.99
CA VAL A 853 -93.40 -35.97 -82.70
C VAL A 853 -93.52 -35.48 -84.15
N CYS A 854 -93.47 -36.39 -85.12
CA CYS A 854 -93.73 -36.13 -86.53
C CYS A 854 -95.21 -35.83 -86.75
N THR A 855 -95.56 -34.78 -87.50
CA THR A 855 -96.96 -34.40 -87.77
C THR A 855 -97.67 -35.31 -88.80
N TYR A 856 -97.10 -36.47 -89.16
CA TYR A 856 -97.67 -37.43 -90.10
C TYR A 856 -98.38 -38.64 -89.46
N ASP A 857 -98.25 -38.88 -88.16
CA ASP A 857 -98.89 -40.03 -87.48
C ASP A 857 -100.25 -39.70 -86.84
N LYS A 858 -101.03 -38.82 -87.48
CA LYS A 858 -102.46 -38.66 -87.20
C LYS A 858 -103.27 -38.68 -88.48
N THR A 859 -103.44 -39.88 -89.03
CA THR A 859 -104.63 -40.27 -89.78
C THR A 859 -104.99 -41.70 -89.41
#